data_AF-A0A927H3N9-F1
#
_entry.id   AF-A0A927H3N9-F1
#
_cell.length_a   1.000
_cell.length_b   1.000
_cell.length_c   1.000
_cell.angle_alpha   90.00
_cell.angle_beta   90.00
_cell.angle_gamma   90.00
#
_symmetry.space_group_name_H-M   'P 1'
#
loop_
_entity.id
_entity.type
_entity.pdbx_description
1 polymer ?
#
loop_
_entity_poly.entity_id
_entity_poly.type
_entity_poly.pdbx_seq_one_letter_code
_entity_poly.pdbx_strand_id
1 'polypeptide(L)'
;MAGIGFELRKLFNGHGLFNNVVAYAYSSLTTIGPMILCMFMVVGMQWLMTLSGVSFLEKELFLTTIVYCFIFSVLITGGLSMVLTRFIADMMYMKKYEHLLSSYYGSIAVCLPIGALTAWLFLRGMPVGPGYKIATYLLFSELIVIWLQTVHLSALKDYKRIVRSFLIGVVCATIGAWLLLAYTPYDNATSVLAAIAAGFFIVVLLSARHFEQFFPPRQSRIYWSFLSYLSKYPSLFFIGTFFYSGVYIHSFVYWTGSGHFRVADHYVISPFFDLPVFYAYLTVTPTLVTFVVSVETTFYEKFRAYYDKILSGGTLTDITLAKKEMQRTLIQEISFIMEVQLLFTVVSLALGIKLLPAIGFSMEQFYAFAILALGYFLFIIAFIVMLLLLYFDDRKGVLLISGLFVVLNAAFTYWTMHSGYHGLGLFLAALLTLGAALGRLMLYLRNIDYYTFCSQPIAAPRKSSLVKRWRVKASTTVAVLASAAALLSACSGNSGTSTPSEPADAGPDTVITEQTSGLTEDKKLYERDDDTSVIPMYVTILPEDSDASQPLTWYSLNRISDRMAEGELDVIAQEGSPGGSGPQSGMFGYGMTDANGKISLRGNSSRYASQRSYKIKLNDQAGLWHDQRTLNLNKHAFDPSRIRNKLSFDILETLPDITSLRSQFVQLYVKDLSEGGNPDKPFEDYGLYTHIEQPNKMFLKNHWLDPYGQLYKAVMFEFFRYPDEIKSQSDPSYNKEAFESRLEINGREEHDKLIAMLEDVNNMALPIDAVFEKHFDLDNYLTWLAANMLMDNMDTSSQNFLLYSPLNSNTWYFLPWDYDGGWELPRDSRSADSYESGISNYWNSKLHNRFFRSEEHVRMLKDKIDELYEIINNDTVGTMLEPLRGIAEPFVKRTPDISFMPIKVGELNREFERIAGVPLRSMERFKEDIEKPKPFYLGDVASGGGKQTFVWDPAFDLQGEDIVYDFMIAKDPAFAQIVQERMNLTGTTVELALSPGTYYWKVVARDESGHKQTAFDIYLDNEGERIFGVREAKVN
;
A
#
# COMPACT_ATOMS: atom_id res chain seq x y z
N MET A 1 -4.53 -11.64 -12.48
CA MET A 1 -3.32 -11.91 -11.69
C MET A 1 -3.32 -11.14 -10.37
N ALA A 2 -3.94 -9.94 -10.26
CA ALA A 2 -3.95 -9.16 -9.01
C ALA A 2 -4.47 -9.89 -7.76
N GLY A 3 -3.55 -10.27 -6.86
CA GLY A 3 -3.95 -10.95 -5.63
C GLY A 3 -2.93 -11.12 -4.52
N ILE A 4 -1.63 -11.22 -4.83
CA ILE A 4 -0.58 -11.45 -3.82
C ILE A 4 0.14 -10.17 -3.43
N GLY A 5 -0.03 -9.09 -4.22
CA GLY A 5 0.72 -7.84 -4.07
C GLY A 5 0.72 -7.25 -2.66
N PHE A 6 -0.36 -7.41 -1.88
CA PHE A 6 -0.44 -6.88 -0.51
C PHE A 6 0.44 -7.66 0.50
N GLU A 7 0.46 -8.99 0.45
CA GLU A 7 1.31 -9.84 1.30
C GLU A 7 2.79 -9.70 0.92
N LEU A 8 3.08 -9.64 -0.40
CA LEU A 8 4.44 -9.40 -0.90
C LEU A 8 4.95 -8.01 -0.49
N ARG A 9 4.12 -6.97 -0.60
CA ARG A 9 4.46 -5.61 -0.18
C ARG A 9 4.76 -5.51 1.32
N LYS A 10 4.02 -6.23 2.17
CA LYS A 10 4.27 -6.25 3.61
C LYS A 10 5.66 -6.83 3.95
N LEU A 11 6.13 -7.80 3.18
CA LEU A 11 7.46 -8.42 3.35
C LEU A 11 8.60 -7.55 2.79
N PHE A 12 8.36 -6.83 1.69
CA PHE A 12 9.33 -5.87 1.12
C PHE A 12 9.44 -4.55 1.90
N ASN A 13 8.52 -4.28 2.84
CA ASN A 13 8.54 -3.07 3.69
C ASN A 13 9.45 -3.21 4.95
N GLY A 14 10.07 -4.36 5.19
CA GLY A 14 11.00 -4.54 6.32
C GLY A 14 12.42 -4.08 5.98
N HIS A 15 13.08 -3.33 6.87
CA HIS A 15 14.45 -2.85 6.65
C HIS A 15 15.49 -3.99 6.54
N GLY A 16 16.47 -3.86 5.64
CA GLY A 16 17.65 -4.72 5.55
C GLY A 16 17.65 -5.78 4.41
N LEU A 17 18.86 -6.15 3.95
CA LEU A 17 19.08 -7.16 2.89
C LEU A 17 18.40 -8.51 3.20
N PHE A 18 18.31 -8.88 4.47
CA PHE A 18 17.67 -10.13 4.92
C PHE A 18 16.15 -10.14 4.66
N ASN A 19 15.46 -9.02 4.89
CA ASN A 19 14.02 -8.93 4.64
C ASN A 19 13.69 -8.99 3.14
N ASN A 20 14.54 -8.40 2.29
CA ASN A 20 14.43 -8.57 0.84
C ASN A 20 14.63 -10.04 0.44
N VAL A 21 15.61 -10.75 1.01
CA VAL A 21 15.80 -12.19 0.76
C VAL A 21 14.59 -13.00 1.21
N VAL A 22 14.00 -12.70 2.37
CA VAL A 22 12.78 -13.35 2.87
C VAL A 22 11.58 -13.08 1.95
N ALA A 23 11.43 -11.84 1.46
CA ALA A 23 10.36 -11.47 0.53
C ALA A 23 10.50 -12.18 -0.83
N TYR A 24 11.72 -12.24 -1.38
CA TYR A 24 12.02 -13.01 -2.59
C TYR A 24 11.86 -14.52 -2.38
N ALA A 25 12.26 -15.07 -1.22
CA ALA A 25 12.06 -16.47 -0.88
C ALA A 25 10.57 -16.82 -0.75
N TYR A 26 9.78 -15.95 -0.13
CA TYR A 26 8.34 -16.10 -0.02
C TYR A 26 7.63 -16.00 -1.38
N SER A 27 8.03 -15.04 -2.22
CA SER A 27 7.52 -14.92 -3.59
C SER A 27 7.86 -16.14 -4.44
N SER A 28 9.08 -16.65 -4.29
CA SER A 28 9.52 -17.89 -4.96
C SER A 28 8.68 -19.07 -4.51
N LEU A 29 8.48 -19.24 -3.21
CA LEU A 29 7.69 -20.33 -2.64
C LEU A 29 6.24 -20.32 -3.15
N THR A 30 5.64 -19.15 -3.28
CA THR A 30 4.24 -19.00 -3.71
C THR A 30 4.04 -19.11 -5.22
N THR A 31 5.01 -18.64 -6.03
CA THR A 31 4.90 -18.60 -7.50
C THR A 31 5.30 -19.93 -8.16
N ILE A 32 6.41 -20.52 -7.71
CA ILE A 32 7.03 -21.70 -8.34
C ILE A 32 7.22 -22.88 -7.37
N GLY A 33 6.85 -22.73 -6.10
CA GLY A 33 7.03 -23.76 -5.07
C GLY A 33 6.45 -25.13 -5.42
N PRO A 34 5.20 -25.25 -5.92
CA PRO A 34 4.65 -26.54 -6.34
C PRO A 34 5.48 -27.24 -7.42
N MET A 35 6.01 -26.48 -8.39
CA MET A 35 6.88 -27.00 -9.45
C MET A 35 8.20 -27.51 -8.88
N ILE A 36 8.86 -26.72 -8.02
CA ILE A 36 10.12 -27.09 -7.36
C ILE A 36 9.94 -28.36 -6.51
N LEU A 37 8.84 -28.44 -5.75
CA LEU A 37 8.52 -29.63 -4.94
C LEU A 37 8.33 -30.88 -5.80
N CYS A 38 7.65 -30.77 -6.93
CA CYS A 38 7.49 -31.88 -7.87
C CYS A 38 8.83 -32.31 -8.49
N MET A 39 9.71 -31.35 -8.83
CA MET A 39 11.05 -31.66 -9.33
C MET A 39 11.89 -32.42 -8.29
N PHE A 40 11.92 -31.94 -7.04
CA PHE A 40 12.60 -32.63 -5.95
C PHE A 40 12.02 -34.02 -5.68
N MET A 41 10.70 -34.17 -5.79
CA MET A 41 10.06 -35.47 -5.68
C MET A 41 10.58 -36.42 -6.76
N VAL A 42 10.56 -36.03 -8.05
CA VAL A 42 11.00 -36.90 -9.15
C VAL A 42 12.49 -37.29 -8.98
N VAL A 43 13.35 -36.34 -8.60
CA VAL A 43 14.77 -36.62 -8.31
C VAL A 43 14.92 -37.56 -7.11
N GLY A 44 14.17 -37.32 -6.03
CA GLY A 44 14.17 -38.17 -4.85
C GLY A 44 13.71 -39.60 -5.14
N MET A 45 12.71 -39.76 -6.01
CA MET A 45 12.22 -41.07 -6.46
C MET A 45 13.26 -41.81 -7.31
N GLN A 46 13.94 -41.11 -8.23
CA GLN A 46 15.05 -41.67 -9.01
C GLN A 46 16.20 -42.14 -8.12
N TRP A 47 16.53 -41.36 -7.09
CA TRP A 47 17.55 -41.72 -6.11
C TRP A 47 17.13 -42.94 -5.29
N LEU A 48 15.88 -42.97 -4.80
CA LEU A 48 15.32 -44.09 -4.05
C LEU A 48 15.32 -45.39 -4.87
N MET A 49 14.88 -45.34 -6.13
CA MET A 49 14.95 -46.49 -7.06
C MET A 49 16.39 -46.99 -7.24
N THR A 50 17.36 -46.08 -7.27
CA THR A 50 18.78 -46.44 -7.38
C THR A 50 19.29 -47.13 -6.11
N LEU A 51 18.91 -46.67 -4.92
CA LEU A 51 19.24 -47.32 -3.64
C LEU A 51 18.60 -48.72 -3.52
N SER A 52 17.40 -48.91 -4.08
CA SER A 52 16.72 -50.20 -4.12
C SER A 52 17.22 -51.14 -5.23
N GLY A 53 18.27 -50.78 -5.96
CA GLY A 53 18.86 -51.64 -7.00
C GLY A 53 18.01 -51.80 -8.27
N VAL A 54 17.08 -50.87 -8.53
CA VAL A 54 16.19 -50.94 -9.70
C VAL A 54 16.97 -50.74 -11.00
N SER A 55 16.60 -51.52 -12.02
CA SER A 55 17.25 -51.53 -13.33
C SER A 55 17.19 -50.16 -14.02
N PHE A 56 18.18 -49.85 -14.87
CA PHE A 56 18.21 -48.61 -15.63
C PHE A 56 16.99 -48.45 -16.55
N LEU A 57 16.57 -49.54 -17.22
CA LEU A 57 15.43 -49.55 -18.13
C LEU A 57 14.10 -49.22 -17.40
N GLU A 58 13.89 -49.74 -16.19
CA GLU A 58 12.71 -49.40 -15.37
C GLU A 58 12.73 -47.95 -14.89
N LYS A 59 13.91 -47.42 -14.52
CA LYS A 59 14.07 -46.01 -14.13
C LYS A 59 13.80 -45.05 -15.29
N GLU A 60 14.22 -45.42 -16.50
CA GLU A 60 13.97 -44.63 -17.70
C GLU A 60 12.51 -44.73 -18.16
N LEU A 61 11.88 -45.91 -18.06
CA LEU A 61 10.45 -46.08 -18.25
C LEU A 61 9.63 -45.20 -17.28
N PHE A 62 9.98 -45.20 -16.01
CA PHE A 62 9.37 -44.31 -15.01
C PHE A 62 9.53 -42.83 -15.37
N LEU A 63 10.77 -42.36 -15.62
CA LEU A 63 11.03 -40.96 -15.94
C LEU A 63 10.26 -40.51 -17.19
N THR A 64 10.28 -41.32 -18.23
CA THR A 64 9.62 -41.04 -19.50
C THR A 64 8.11 -40.92 -19.32
N THR A 65 7.51 -41.83 -18.56
CA THR A 65 6.07 -41.77 -18.23
C THR A 65 5.72 -40.50 -17.47
N ILE A 66 6.53 -40.10 -16.48
CA ILE A 66 6.32 -38.84 -15.75
C ILE A 66 6.35 -37.66 -16.72
N VAL A 67 7.39 -37.54 -17.56
CA VAL A 67 7.54 -36.46 -18.53
C VAL A 67 6.35 -36.38 -19.48
N TYR A 68 5.93 -37.51 -20.04
CA TYR A 68 4.73 -37.59 -20.90
C TYR A 68 3.48 -37.14 -20.16
N CYS A 69 3.28 -37.62 -18.92
CA CYS A 69 2.14 -37.24 -18.12
C CYS A 69 2.07 -35.72 -17.90
N PHE A 70 3.19 -35.08 -17.57
CA PHE A 70 3.26 -33.62 -17.38
C PHE A 70 3.01 -32.85 -18.68
N ILE A 71 3.70 -33.21 -19.77
CA ILE A 71 3.62 -32.49 -21.06
C ILE A 71 2.22 -32.58 -21.66
N PHE A 72 1.66 -33.79 -21.77
CA PHE A 72 0.39 -33.95 -22.48
C PHE A 72 -0.81 -33.49 -21.66
N SER A 73 -0.75 -33.58 -20.31
CA SER A 73 -1.84 -33.07 -19.46
C SER A 73 -1.92 -31.53 -19.51
N VAL A 74 -0.78 -30.83 -19.56
CA VAL A 74 -0.77 -29.37 -19.69
C VAL A 74 -1.19 -28.92 -21.09
N LEU A 75 -0.80 -29.64 -22.14
CA LEU A 75 -1.24 -29.33 -23.52
C LEU A 75 -2.76 -29.48 -23.70
N ILE A 76 -3.37 -30.51 -23.10
CA ILE A 76 -4.83 -30.72 -23.15
C ILE A 76 -5.59 -29.61 -22.44
N THR A 77 -5.08 -29.14 -21.30
CA THR A 77 -5.75 -28.13 -20.47
C THR A 77 -5.46 -26.70 -20.92
N GLY A 78 -4.30 -26.45 -21.53
CA GLY A 78 -3.73 -25.13 -21.74
C GLY A 78 -4.63 -24.11 -22.45
N GLY A 79 -5.35 -24.52 -23.50
CA GLY A 79 -6.28 -23.63 -24.19
C GLY A 79 -7.47 -23.23 -23.29
N LEU A 80 -8.04 -24.20 -22.56
CA LEU A 80 -9.14 -23.92 -21.65
C LEU A 80 -8.70 -23.12 -20.42
N SER A 81 -7.49 -23.35 -19.92
CA SER A 81 -6.90 -22.62 -18.80
C SER A 81 -6.92 -21.10 -19.06
N MET A 82 -6.50 -20.63 -20.24
CA MET A 82 -6.54 -19.20 -20.57
C MET A 82 -7.95 -18.61 -20.62
N VAL A 83 -8.93 -19.38 -21.10
CA VAL A 83 -10.35 -18.97 -21.10
C VAL A 83 -10.87 -18.87 -19.68
N LEU A 84 -10.56 -19.87 -18.84
CA LEU A 84 -10.95 -19.91 -17.43
C LEU A 84 -10.32 -18.77 -16.63
N THR A 85 -9.04 -18.45 -16.85
CA THR A 85 -8.39 -17.31 -16.19
C THR A 85 -9.14 -16.00 -16.44
N ARG A 86 -9.57 -15.74 -17.69
CA ARG A 86 -10.37 -14.55 -17.99
C ARG A 86 -11.77 -14.62 -17.37
N PHE A 87 -12.43 -15.77 -17.46
CA PHE A 87 -13.76 -15.98 -16.89
C PHE A 87 -13.77 -15.75 -15.38
N ILE A 88 -12.81 -16.33 -14.66
CA ILE A 88 -12.64 -16.19 -13.21
C ILE A 88 -12.37 -14.74 -12.84
N ALA A 89 -11.49 -14.05 -13.57
CA ALA A 89 -11.22 -12.62 -13.34
C ALA A 89 -12.48 -11.77 -13.48
N ASP A 90 -13.28 -11.99 -14.54
CA ASP A 90 -14.54 -11.27 -14.75
C ASP A 90 -15.58 -11.59 -13.65
N MET A 91 -15.69 -12.85 -13.22
CA MET A 91 -16.64 -13.25 -12.16
C MET A 91 -16.24 -12.66 -10.80
N MET A 92 -14.95 -12.64 -10.47
CA MET A 92 -14.45 -11.99 -9.25
C MET A 92 -14.71 -10.49 -9.30
N TYR A 93 -14.44 -9.83 -10.43
CA TYR A 93 -14.71 -8.40 -10.60
C TYR A 93 -16.20 -8.07 -10.43
N MET A 94 -17.10 -8.89 -10.99
CA MET A 94 -18.55 -8.74 -10.83
C MET A 94 -19.08 -9.28 -9.49
N LYS A 95 -18.22 -9.75 -8.58
CA LYS A 95 -18.59 -10.36 -7.28
C LYS A 95 -19.53 -11.58 -7.39
N LYS A 96 -19.48 -12.31 -8.51
CA LYS A 96 -20.32 -13.49 -8.80
C LYS A 96 -19.63 -14.80 -8.39
N TYR A 97 -19.35 -14.94 -7.11
CA TYR A 97 -18.54 -16.04 -6.58
C TYR A 97 -19.17 -17.44 -6.77
N GLU A 98 -20.51 -17.54 -6.90
CA GLU A 98 -21.18 -18.82 -7.17
C GLU A 98 -20.76 -19.51 -8.48
N HIS A 99 -20.20 -18.75 -9.43
CA HIS A 99 -19.71 -19.28 -10.69
C HIS A 99 -18.34 -19.96 -10.56
N LEU A 100 -17.55 -19.65 -9.52
CA LEU A 100 -16.17 -20.14 -9.39
C LEU A 100 -16.14 -21.65 -9.21
N LEU A 101 -16.80 -22.16 -8.16
CA LEU A 101 -16.89 -23.60 -7.90
C LEU A 101 -17.61 -24.36 -9.03
N SER A 102 -18.67 -23.75 -9.59
CA SER A 102 -19.41 -24.34 -10.71
C SER A 102 -18.53 -24.48 -11.96
N SER A 103 -17.75 -23.45 -12.31
CA SER A 103 -16.84 -23.49 -13.46
C SER A 103 -15.68 -24.45 -13.26
N TYR A 104 -15.24 -24.65 -12.02
CA TYR A 104 -14.23 -25.65 -11.67
C TYR A 104 -14.69 -27.07 -12.04
N TYR A 105 -15.83 -27.52 -11.49
CA TYR A 105 -16.36 -28.84 -11.86
C TYR A 105 -16.74 -28.93 -13.34
N GLY A 106 -17.29 -27.85 -13.91
CA GLY A 106 -17.61 -27.79 -15.33
C GLY A 106 -16.38 -27.97 -16.22
N SER A 107 -15.25 -27.36 -15.87
CA SER A 107 -14.00 -27.51 -16.61
C SER A 107 -13.42 -28.93 -16.51
N ILE A 108 -13.48 -29.55 -15.34
CA ILE A 108 -13.11 -30.96 -15.14
C ILE A 108 -13.98 -31.86 -16.01
N ALA A 109 -15.30 -31.64 -16.02
CA ALA A 109 -16.24 -32.43 -16.81
C ALA A 109 -15.99 -32.35 -18.33
N VAL A 110 -15.25 -31.33 -18.80
CA VAL A 110 -14.83 -31.21 -20.22
C VAL A 110 -13.47 -31.84 -20.44
N CYS A 111 -12.43 -31.43 -19.70
CA CYS A 111 -11.06 -31.85 -19.98
C CYS A 111 -10.76 -33.27 -19.53
N LEU A 112 -11.32 -33.71 -18.39
CA LEU A 112 -10.99 -35.02 -17.83
C LEU A 112 -11.44 -36.17 -18.73
N PRO A 113 -12.67 -36.20 -19.31
CA PRO A 113 -13.06 -37.27 -20.24
C PRO A 113 -12.22 -37.29 -21.51
N ILE A 114 -11.85 -36.12 -22.06
CA ILE A 114 -11.00 -36.02 -23.25
C ILE A 114 -9.61 -36.59 -22.92
N GLY A 115 -9.02 -36.16 -21.81
CA GLY A 115 -7.73 -36.66 -21.32
C GLY A 115 -7.74 -38.15 -21.03
N ALA A 116 -8.71 -38.62 -20.27
CA ALA A 116 -8.95 -40.04 -19.99
C ALA A 116 -9.00 -40.88 -21.27
N LEU A 117 -9.78 -40.45 -22.27
CA LEU A 117 -9.85 -41.15 -23.55
C LEU A 117 -8.50 -41.18 -24.27
N THR A 118 -7.78 -40.04 -24.32
CA THR A 118 -6.45 -39.98 -24.95
C THR A 118 -5.43 -40.87 -24.25
N ALA A 119 -5.41 -40.89 -22.91
CA ALA A 119 -4.54 -41.76 -22.12
C ALA A 119 -4.89 -43.23 -22.36
N TRP A 120 -6.17 -43.60 -22.32
CA TRP A 120 -6.58 -44.98 -22.60
C TRP A 120 -6.17 -45.46 -24.00
N LEU A 121 -6.36 -44.61 -25.02
CA LEU A 121 -5.96 -44.91 -26.41
C LEU A 121 -4.46 -45.13 -26.54
N PHE A 122 -3.65 -44.38 -25.80
CA PHE A 122 -2.19 -44.52 -25.79
C PHE A 122 -1.74 -45.77 -24.98
N LEU A 123 -2.27 -45.97 -23.78
CA LEU A 123 -1.86 -47.03 -22.85
C LEU A 123 -2.29 -48.44 -23.28
N ARG A 124 -3.41 -48.58 -24.03
CA ARG A 124 -3.93 -49.91 -24.39
C ARG A 124 -2.93 -50.74 -25.21
N GLY A 125 -2.15 -50.10 -26.07
CA GLY A 125 -1.16 -50.75 -26.94
C GLY A 125 0.16 -51.11 -26.25
N MET A 126 0.44 -50.55 -25.07
CA MET A 126 1.76 -50.68 -24.45
C MET A 126 2.04 -52.08 -23.88
N PRO A 127 3.26 -52.62 -24.06
CA PRO A 127 3.69 -53.91 -23.53
C PRO A 127 4.13 -53.83 -22.05
N VAL A 128 3.27 -53.26 -21.18
CA VAL A 128 3.53 -53.12 -19.73
C VAL A 128 2.40 -53.73 -18.91
N GLY A 129 2.67 -54.05 -17.64
CA GLY A 129 1.71 -54.66 -16.73
C GLY A 129 0.46 -53.81 -16.48
N PRO A 130 -0.69 -54.42 -16.13
CA PRO A 130 -1.95 -53.69 -15.92
C PRO A 130 -1.87 -52.67 -14.78
N GLY A 131 -1.14 -52.98 -13.71
CA GLY A 131 -0.92 -52.05 -12.59
C GLY A 131 -0.23 -50.76 -13.04
N TYR A 132 0.80 -50.88 -13.87
CA TYR A 132 1.51 -49.72 -14.44
C TYR A 132 0.58 -48.84 -15.28
N LYS A 133 -0.24 -49.47 -16.14
CA LYS A 133 -1.23 -48.75 -16.97
C LYS A 133 -2.23 -47.99 -16.11
N ILE A 134 -2.75 -48.62 -15.05
CA ILE A 134 -3.71 -47.97 -14.13
C ILE A 134 -3.05 -46.80 -13.41
N ALA A 135 -1.86 -46.99 -12.84
CA ALA A 135 -1.13 -45.93 -12.14
C ALA A 135 -0.82 -44.74 -13.08
N THR A 136 -0.39 -45.02 -14.32
CA THR A 136 -0.14 -44.00 -15.34
C THR A 136 -1.42 -43.23 -15.69
N TYR A 137 -2.52 -43.96 -15.91
CA TYR A 137 -3.81 -43.39 -16.25
C TYR A 137 -4.35 -42.47 -15.14
N LEU A 138 -4.24 -42.90 -13.88
CA LEU A 138 -4.65 -42.12 -12.72
C LEU A 138 -3.81 -40.86 -12.58
N LEU A 139 -2.48 -40.99 -12.64
CA LEU A 139 -1.58 -39.85 -12.56
C LEU A 139 -1.88 -38.82 -13.66
N PHE A 140 -2.05 -39.26 -14.90
CA PHE A 140 -2.40 -38.37 -16.02
C PHE A 140 -3.71 -37.62 -15.78
N SER A 141 -4.72 -38.35 -15.29
CA SER A 141 -6.04 -37.82 -14.97
C SER A 141 -5.98 -36.81 -13.83
N GLU A 142 -5.21 -37.09 -12.79
CA GLU A 142 -4.99 -36.19 -11.65
C GLU A 142 -4.26 -34.92 -12.06
N LEU A 143 -3.25 -35.00 -12.93
CA LEU A 143 -2.55 -33.81 -13.43
C LEU A 143 -3.49 -32.88 -14.20
N ILE A 144 -4.41 -33.41 -15.01
CA ILE A 144 -5.45 -32.60 -15.67
C ILE A 144 -6.28 -31.83 -14.64
N VAL A 145 -6.68 -32.51 -13.57
CA VAL A 145 -7.43 -31.87 -12.47
C VAL A 145 -6.57 -30.81 -11.79
N ILE A 146 -5.29 -31.09 -11.51
CA ILE A 146 -4.38 -30.16 -10.84
C ILE A 146 -4.13 -28.90 -11.67
N TRP A 147 -3.95 -29.01 -12.99
CA TRP A 147 -3.78 -27.84 -13.87
C TRP A 147 -5.01 -26.94 -13.84
N LEU A 148 -6.21 -27.52 -13.89
CA LEU A 148 -7.45 -26.77 -13.78
C LEU A 148 -7.65 -26.21 -12.37
N GLN A 149 -7.30 -26.97 -11.31
CA GLN A 149 -7.34 -26.51 -9.93
C GLN A 149 -6.44 -25.30 -9.73
N THR A 150 -5.20 -25.32 -10.21
CA THR A 150 -4.25 -24.20 -10.03
C THR A 150 -4.77 -22.90 -10.63
N VAL A 151 -5.45 -22.94 -11.77
CA VAL A 151 -6.12 -21.77 -12.35
C VAL A 151 -7.17 -21.19 -11.39
N HIS A 152 -7.95 -22.04 -10.71
CA HIS A 152 -8.98 -21.61 -9.76
C HIS A 152 -8.41 -21.22 -8.38
N LEU A 153 -7.38 -21.92 -7.91
CA LEU A 153 -6.70 -21.65 -6.64
C LEU A 153 -6.00 -20.28 -6.66
N SER A 154 -5.60 -19.79 -7.83
CA SER A 154 -5.10 -18.41 -7.99
C SER A 154 -6.10 -17.34 -7.53
N ALA A 155 -7.40 -17.65 -7.50
CA ALA A 155 -8.46 -16.77 -6.99
C ALA A 155 -8.54 -16.73 -5.45
N LEU A 156 -8.08 -17.79 -4.75
CA LEU A 156 -8.17 -17.90 -3.29
C LEU A 156 -7.19 -17.01 -2.55
N LYS A 157 -6.09 -16.61 -3.21
CA LYS A 157 -5.00 -15.82 -2.65
C LYS A 157 -4.29 -16.45 -1.42
N ASP A 158 -4.60 -17.69 -1.04
CA ASP A 158 -3.94 -18.46 0.04
C ASP A 158 -2.89 -19.43 -0.53
N TYR A 159 -1.78 -18.88 -1.00
CA TYR A 159 -0.71 -19.66 -1.64
C TYR A 159 0.05 -20.56 -0.65
N LYS A 160 0.10 -20.20 0.64
CA LYS A 160 0.75 -20.99 1.71
C LYS A 160 0.10 -22.38 1.82
N ARG A 161 -1.22 -22.43 1.80
CA ARG A 161 -1.97 -23.70 1.93
C ARG A 161 -1.88 -24.56 0.66
N ILE A 162 -1.77 -23.95 -0.52
CA ILE A 162 -1.48 -24.67 -1.78
C ILE A 162 -0.13 -25.38 -1.67
N VAL A 163 0.93 -24.65 -1.32
CA VAL A 163 2.29 -25.20 -1.16
C VAL A 163 2.30 -26.31 -0.10
N ARG A 164 1.61 -26.13 1.04
CA ARG A 164 1.48 -27.16 2.07
C ARG A 164 0.81 -28.44 1.55
N SER A 165 -0.22 -28.31 0.71
CA SER A 165 -0.92 -29.47 0.12
C SER A 165 0.02 -30.26 -0.78
N PHE A 166 0.82 -29.59 -1.61
CA PHE A 166 1.87 -30.22 -2.42
C PHE A 166 2.97 -30.86 -1.56
N LEU A 167 3.42 -30.19 -0.49
CA LEU A 167 4.43 -30.73 0.42
C LEU A 167 3.94 -32.03 1.08
N ILE A 168 2.70 -32.06 1.58
CA ILE A 168 2.10 -33.26 2.17
C ILE A 168 2.02 -34.37 1.12
N GLY A 169 1.55 -34.06 -0.10
CA GLY A 169 1.48 -35.04 -1.19
C GLY A 169 2.84 -35.64 -1.55
N VAL A 170 3.89 -34.81 -1.66
CA VAL A 170 5.26 -35.24 -1.94
C VAL A 170 5.83 -36.13 -0.83
N VAL A 171 5.62 -35.76 0.44
CA VAL A 171 6.06 -36.56 1.59
C VAL A 171 5.34 -37.92 1.61
N CYS A 172 4.02 -37.92 1.44
CA CYS A 172 3.22 -39.15 1.39
C CYS A 172 3.62 -40.04 0.21
N ALA A 173 3.85 -39.47 -0.98
CA ALA A 173 4.36 -40.21 -2.13
C ALA A 173 5.71 -40.86 -1.83
N THR A 174 6.64 -40.11 -1.25
CA THR A 174 8.01 -40.59 -0.98
C THR A 174 8.03 -41.72 0.05
N ILE A 175 7.26 -41.57 1.14
CA ILE A 175 7.10 -42.63 2.15
C ILE A 175 6.40 -43.85 1.55
N GLY A 176 5.34 -43.63 0.77
CA GLY A 176 4.62 -44.71 0.09
C GLY A 176 5.50 -45.48 -0.88
N ALA A 177 6.33 -44.79 -1.68
CA ALA A 177 7.27 -45.41 -2.60
C ALA A 177 8.31 -46.24 -1.85
N TRP A 178 8.88 -45.71 -0.75
CA TRP A 178 9.82 -46.45 0.09
C TRP A 178 9.20 -47.72 0.68
N LEU A 179 7.98 -47.64 1.22
CA LEU A 179 7.26 -48.79 1.77
C LEU A 179 6.97 -49.85 0.71
N LEU A 180 6.48 -49.44 -0.47
CA LEU A 180 6.16 -50.39 -1.53
C LEU A 180 7.41 -51.08 -2.08
N LEU A 181 8.51 -50.34 -2.28
CA LEU A 181 9.78 -50.92 -2.71
C LEU A 181 10.42 -51.85 -1.66
N ALA A 182 10.25 -51.55 -0.38
CA ALA A 182 10.86 -52.33 0.70
C ALA A 182 10.06 -53.60 1.06
N TYR A 183 8.73 -53.58 0.96
CA TYR A 183 7.87 -54.60 1.58
C TYR A 183 6.88 -55.29 0.63
N THR A 184 6.83 -54.94 -0.66
CA THR A 184 5.90 -55.56 -1.61
C THR A 184 6.62 -56.24 -2.79
N PRO A 185 6.06 -57.34 -3.34
CA PRO A 185 6.62 -58.02 -4.50
C PRO A 185 6.18 -57.42 -5.84
N TYR A 186 5.60 -56.21 -5.84
CA TYR A 186 5.14 -55.55 -7.06
C TYR A 186 6.31 -54.99 -7.86
N ASP A 187 6.12 -54.88 -9.19
CA ASP A 187 7.07 -54.25 -10.10
C ASP A 187 7.52 -52.85 -9.60
N ASN A 188 8.82 -52.58 -9.59
CA ASN A 188 9.38 -51.42 -8.90
C ASN A 188 8.89 -50.09 -9.51
N ALA A 189 8.89 -50.01 -10.84
CA ALA A 189 8.42 -48.81 -11.55
C ALA A 189 6.91 -48.59 -11.32
N THR A 190 6.13 -49.68 -11.26
CA THR A 190 4.70 -49.64 -10.92
C THR A 190 4.48 -49.14 -9.49
N SER A 191 5.26 -49.64 -8.52
CA SER A 191 5.18 -49.26 -7.10
C SER A 191 5.44 -47.76 -6.90
N VAL A 192 6.50 -47.23 -7.50
CA VAL A 192 6.85 -45.80 -7.40
C VAL A 192 5.79 -44.94 -8.09
N LEU A 193 5.34 -45.34 -9.28
CA LEU A 193 4.31 -44.58 -10.02
C LEU A 193 2.97 -44.56 -9.28
N ALA A 194 2.57 -45.69 -8.67
CA ALA A 194 1.37 -45.76 -7.85
C ALA A 194 1.46 -44.89 -6.59
N ALA A 195 2.63 -44.85 -5.94
CA ALA A 195 2.86 -43.97 -4.80
C ALA A 195 2.78 -42.47 -5.18
N ILE A 196 3.31 -42.10 -6.35
CA ILE A 196 3.21 -40.72 -6.87
C ILE A 196 1.76 -40.37 -7.19
N ALA A 197 1.01 -41.27 -7.85
CA ALA A 197 -0.42 -41.07 -8.08
C ALA A 197 -1.19 -40.91 -6.76
N ALA A 198 -0.91 -41.74 -5.74
CA ALA A 198 -1.51 -41.57 -4.43
C ALA A 198 -1.17 -40.21 -3.79
N GLY A 199 0.06 -39.74 -3.94
CA GLY A 199 0.47 -38.41 -3.47
C GLY A 199 -0.26 -37.27 -4.19
N PHE A 200 -0.35 -37.31 -5.52
CA PHE A 200 -1.09 -36.31 -6.30
C PHE A 200 -2.59 -36.36 -6.04
N PHE A 201 -3.16 -37.54 -5.79
CA PHE A 201 -4.54 -37.68 -5.34
C PHE A 201 -4.77 -36.97 -3.99
N ILE A 202 -3.83 -37.09 -3.04
CA ILE A 202 -3.88 -36.32 -1.78
C ILE A 202 -3.85 -34.82 -2.07
N VAL A 203 -2.98 -34.35 -2.98
CA VAL A 203 -2.94 -32.94 -3.40
C VAL A 203 -4.29 -32.49 -3.95
N VAL A 204 -4.89 -33.30 -4.83
CA VAL A 204 -6.21 -33.03 -5.44
C VAL A 204 -7.28 -32.91 -4.36
N LEU A 205 -7.33 -33.84 -3.41
CA LEU A 205 -8.32 -33.85 -2.33
C LEU A 205 -8.17 -32.66 -1.38
N LEU A 206 -6.94 -32.39 -0.91
CA LEU A 206 -6.67 -31.27 0.00
C LEU A 206 -6.99 -29.94 -0.66
N SER A 207 -6.58 -29.77 -1.93
CA SER A 207 -6.82 -28.56 -2.70
C SER A 207 -8.30 -28.36 -3.04
N ALA A 208 -9.01 -29.44 -3.41
CA ALA A 208 -10.45 -29.39 -3.67
C ALA A 208 -11.23 -29.03 -2.40
N ARG A 209 -10.93 -29.69 -1.27
CA ARG A 209 -11.54 -29.38 0.03
C ARG A 209 -11.29 -27.92 0.42
N HIS A 210 -10.09 -27.40 0.18
CA HIS A 210 -9.79 -26.01 0.46
C HIS A 210 -10.60 -25.05 -0.41
N PHE A 211 -10.73 -25.34 -1.71
CA PHE A 211 -11.51 -24.53 -2.64
C PHE A 211 -13.01 -24.54 -2.27
N GLU A 212 -13.56 -25.70 -1.90
CA GLU A 212 -14.94 -25.84 -1.42
C GLU A 212 -15.20 -25.14 -0.08
N GLN A 213 -14.23 -25.14 0.84
CA GLN A 213 -14.34 -24.41 2.11
C GLN A 213 -14.46 -22.90 1.89
N PHE A 214 -13.75 -22.37 0.90
CA PHE A 214 -13.73 -20.95 0.61
C PHE A 214 -14.93 -20.51 -0.25
N PHE A 215 -15.32 -21.35 -1.20
CA PHE A 215 -16.50 -21.13 -2.05
C PHE A 215 -17.49 -22.29 -1.83
N PRO A 216 -18.38 -22.20 -0.84
CA PRO A 216 -19.27 -23.31 -0.52
C PRO A 216 -20.24 -23.60 -1.68
N PRO A 217 -20.52 -24.88 -1.95
CA PRO A 217 -21.47 -25.27 -3.00
C PRO A 217 -22.86 -24.69 -2.70
N ARG A 218 -23.33 -23.78 -3.56
CA ARG A 218 -24.70 -23.23 -3.52
C ARG A 218 -25.61 -23.98 -4.48
N GLN A 219 -26.93 -23.79 -4.34
CA GLN A 219 -27.94 -24.47 -5.18
C GLN A 219 -27.86 -24.14 -6.69
N SER A 220 -27.14 -23.09 -7.10
CA SER A 220 -27.07 -22.68 -8.51
C SER A 220 -26.15 -23.58 -9.34
N ARG A 221 -26.73 -24.46 -10.15
CA ARG A 221 -26.06 -25.44 -11.04
C ARG A 221 -25.49 -24.83 -12.33
N ILE A 222 -24.69 -23.76 -12.24
CA ILE A 222 -24.26 -22.98 -13.42
C ILE A 222 -22.88 -23.43 -13.94
N TYR A 223 -22.70 -24.74 -14.11
CA TYR A 223 -21.41 -25.37 -14.45
C TYR A 223 -20.82 -24.93 -15.79
N TRP A 224 -21.68 -24.62 -16.76
CA TRP A 224 -21.29 -24.43 -18.17
C TRP A 224 -21.10 -22.97 -18.59
N SER A 225 -21.22 -22.03 -17.66
CA SER A 225 -21.18 -20.59 -17.97
C SER A 225 -19.87 -20.14 -18.64
N PHE A 226 -18.73 -20.73 -18.26
CA PHE A 226 -17.43 -20.43 -18.85
C PHE A 226 -17.34 -20.79 -20.35
N LEU A 227 -18.12 -21.75 -20.85
CA LEU A 227 -18.11 -22.12 -22.27
C LEU A 227 -18.62 -20.98 -23.16
N SER A 228 -19.44 -20.07 -22.63
CA SER A 228 -19.85 -18.87 -23.37
C SER A 228 -18.65 -17.99 -23.74
N TYR A 229 -17.56 -18.03 -22.96
CA TYR A 229 -16.34 -17.27 -23.22
C TYR A 229 -15.52 -17.83 -24.39
N LEU A 230 -15.67 -19.11 -24.74
CA LEU A 230 -15.10 -19.65 -25.99
C LEU A 230 -15.72 -18.97 -27.21
N SER A 231 -17.02 -18.67 -27.16
CA SER A 231 -17.69 -17.94 -28.24
C SER A 231 -17.40 -16.44 -28.22
N LYS A 232 -17.24 -15.86 -27.02
CA LYS A 232 -16.97 -14.43 -26.83
C LYS A 232 -15.53 -14.07 -27.18
N TYR A 233 -14.57 -14.91 -26.76
CA TYR A 233 -13.13 -14.67 -26.83
C TYR A 233 -12.37 -15.90 -27.36
N PRO A 234 -12.67 -16.38 -28.58
CA PRO A 234 -12.07 -17.61 -29.12
C PRO A 234 -10.54 -17.55 -29.23
N SER A 235 -9.98 -16.35 -29.40
CA SER A 235 -8.53 -16.14 -29.46
C SER A 235 -7.80 -16.62 -28.20
N LEU A 236 -8.41 -16.52 -27.00
CA LEU A 236 -7.77 -16.93 -25.76
C LEU A 236 -7.47 -18.43 -25.71
N PHE A 237 -8.36 -19.25 -26.28
CA PHE A 237 -8.15 -20.69 -26.36
C PHE A 237 -6.90 -21.03 -27.17
N PHE A 238 -6.78 -20.45 -28.37
CA PHE A 238 -5.63 -20.68 -29.23
C PHE A 238 -4.33 -20.09 -28.68
N ILE A 239 -4.38 -18.92 -28.03
CA ILE A 239 -3.21 -18.34 -27.34
C ILE A 239 -2.70 -19.30 -26.27
N GLY A 240 -3.60 -19.85 -25.44
CA GLY A 240 -3.23 -20.84 -24.43
C GLY A 240 -2.60 -22.08 -25.06
N THR A 241 -3.19 -22.63 -26.12
CA THR A 241 -2.61 -23.75 -26.87
C THR A 241 -1.22 -23.40 -27.41
N PHE A 242 -1.04 -22.25 -28.06
CA PHE A 242 0.25 -21.86 -28.64
C PHE A 242 1.32 -21.59 -27.60
N PHE A 243 0.99 -21.02 -26.44
CA PHE A 243 1.95 -20.84 -25.35
C PHE A 243 2.53 -22.17 -24.89
N TYR A 244 1.69 -23.16 -24.58
CA TYR A 244 2.19 -24.46 -24.14
C TYR A 244 2.80 -25.29 -25.27
N SER A 245 2.23 -25.25 -26.49
CA SER A 245 2.85 -25.92 -27.64
C SER A 245 4.21 -25.33 -27.97
N GLY A 246 4.37 -24.00 -27.90
CA GLY A 246 5.63 -23.32 -28.18
C GLY A 246 6.77 -23.73 -27.25
N VAL A 247 6.45 -24.09 -26.00
CA VAL A 247 7.43 -24.58 -25.01
C VAL A 247 7.99 -25.96 -25.37
N TYR A 248 7.23 -26.82 -26.05
CA TYR A 248 7.58 -28.23 -26.29
C TYR A 248 7.76 -28.63 -27.76
N ILE A 249 7.35 -27.78 -28.71
CA ILE A 249 7.32 -28.15 -30.15
C ILE A 249 8.70 -28.51 -30.70
N HIS A 250 9.76 -27.88 -30.22
CA HIS A 250 11.13 -28.21 -30.58
C HIS A 250 11.54 -29.61 -30.10
N SER A 251 11.17 -30.04 -28.90
CA SER A 251 11.35 -31.42 -28.42
C SER A 251 10.59 -32.41 -29.31
N PHE A 252 9.34 -32.10 -29.67
CA PHE A 252 8.56 -32.98 -30.57
C PHE A 252 9.20 -33.13 -31.95
N VAL A 253 9.82 -32.06 -32.48
CA VAL A 253 10.61 -32.17 -33.71
C VAL A 253 11.77 -33.15 -33.54
N TYR A 254 12.51 -33.09 -32.43
CA TYR A 254 13.59 -34.06 -32.15
C TYR A 254 13.08 -35.49 -31.94
N TRP A 255 11.89 -35.67 -31.38
CA TRP A 255 11.25 -36.98 -31.26
C TRP A 255 10.93 -37.61 -32.62
N THR A 256 10.74 -36.78 -33.66
CA THR A 256 10.58 -37.27 -35.06
C THR A 256 11.91 -37.43 -35.81
N GLY A 257 13.04 -37.02 -35.23
CA GLY A 257 14.36 -37.08 -35.85
C GLY A 257 14.99 -38.47 -35.85
N SER A 258 16.17 -38.60 -36.48
CA SER A 258 16.92 -39.85 -36.56
C SER A 258 17.52 -40.30 -35.23
N GLY A 259 17.73 -39.39 -34.28
CA GLY A 259 18.28 -39.64 -32.93
C GLY A 259 17.23 -39.91 -31.85
N HIS A 260 16.04 -40.37 -32.21
CA HIS A 260 15.00 -40.73 -31.24
C HIS A 260 15.27 -42.09 -30.59
N PHE A 261 14.85 -42.23 -29.35
CA PHE A 261 14.91 -43.45 -28.56
C PHE A 261 13.49 -43.87 -28.17
N ARG A 262 13.19 -45.17 -28.28
CA ARG A 262 11.89 -45.73 -27.92
C ARG A 262 11.94 -46.47 -26.60
N VAL A 263 11.09 -46.07 -25.66
CA VAL A 263 10.94 -46.74 -24.36
C VAL A 263 9.61 -47.50 -24.35
N ALA A 264 9.66 -48.80 -24.00
CA ALA A 264 8.51 -49.71 -24.04
C ALA A 264 7.75 -49.70 -25.39
N ASP A 265 8.46 -49.59 -26.51
CA ASP A 265 7.97 -49.59 -27.90
C ASP A 265 6.96 -48.47 -28.26
N HIS A 266 6.62 -47.58 -27.32
CA HIS A 266 5.57 -46.58 -27.49
C HIS A 266 6.04 -45.16 -27.18
N TYR A 267 6.78 -44.96 -26.09
CA TYR A 267 7.28 -43.63 -25.76
C TYR A 267 8.43 -43.28 -26.68
N VAL A 268 8.40 -42.08 -27.25
CA VAL A 268 9.44 -41.55 -28.11
C VAL A 268 10.09 -40.35 -27.41
N ILE A 269 11.38 -40.42 -27.18
CA ILE A 269 12.15 -39.33 -26.56
C ILE A 269 13.44 -39.11 -27.34
N SER A 270 14.12 -38.00 -27.11
CA SER A 270 15.48 -37.78 -27.57
C SER A 270 16.34 -37.40 -26.37
N PRO A 271 16.91 -38.36 -25.60
CA PRO A 271 17.68 -38.08 -24.40
C PRO A 271 18.85 -37.11 -24.66
N PHE A 272 19.42 -37.18 -25.87
CA PHE A 272 20.43 -36.25 -26.33
C PHE A 272 19.98 -34.79 -26.23
N PHE A 273 18.76 -34.47 -26.67
CA PHE A 273 18.25 -33.10 -26.74
C PHE A 273 17.38 -32.71 -25.54
N ASP A 274 16.53 -33.63 -25.05
CA ASP A 274 15.57 -33.38 -23.97
C ASP A 274 16.27 -33.07 -22.64
N LEU A 275 17.43 -33.67 -22.38
CA LEU A 275 18.21 -33.41 -21.17
C LEU A 275 18.75 -31.96 -21.15
N PRO A 276 19.48 -31.46 -22.18
CA PRO A 276 19.79 -30.04 -22.32
C PRO A 276 18.58 -29.10 -22.22
N VAL A 277 17.45 -29.46 -22.84
CA VAL A 277 16.21 -28.67 -22.78
C VAL A 277 15.72 -28.50 -21.34
N PHE A 278 15.69 -29.57 -20.55
CA PHE A 278 15.27 -29.51 -19.15
C PHE A 278 16.13 -28.53 -18.33
N TYR A 279 17.46 -28.66 -18.39
CA TYR A 279 18.35 -27.77 -17.63
C TYR A 279 18.31 -26.33 -18.14
N ALA A 280 18.17 -26.13 -19.45
CA ALA A 280 18.03 -24.79 -20.02
C ALA A 280 16.71 -24.13 -19.60
N TYR A 281 15.62 -24.89 -19.47
CA TYR A 281 14.36 -24.38 -18.95
C TYR A 281 14.44 -23.97 -17.46
N LEU A 282 15.24 -24.66 -16.64
CA LEU A 282 15.42 -24.30 -15.23
C LEU A 282 15.99 -22.88 -15.05
N THR A 283 16.78 -22.38 -16.01
CA THR A 283 17.38 -21.04 -15.94
C THR A 283 16.36 -19.91 -15.99
N VAL A 284 15.13 -20.19 -16.42
CA VAL A 284 14.02 -19.23 -16.55
C VAL A 284 13.28 -19.00 -15.23
N THR A 285 13.44 -19.93 -14.29
CA THR A 285 12.73 -19.96 -13.01
C THR A 285 12.79 -18.65 -12.20
N PRO A 286 13.96 -17.98 -12.05
CA PRO A 286 14.04 -16.71 -11.32
C PRO A 286 13.20 -15.60 -11.95
N THR A 287 13.11 -15.56 -13.29
CA THR A 287 12.35 -14.53 -14.01
C THR A 287 10.85 -14.66 -13.82
N LEU A 288 10.31 -15.87 -13.67
CA LEU A 288 8.90 -16.06 -13.34
C LEU A 288 8.55 -15.44 -11.98
N VAL A 289 9.45 -15.56 -11.00
CA VAL A 289 9.28 -14.93 -9.68
C VAL A 289 9.40 -13.42 -9.78
N THR A 290 10.46 -12.92 -10.42
CA THR A 290 10.69 -11.48 -10.58
C THR A 290 9.55 -10.82 -11.33
N PHE A 291 9.02 -11.45 -12.38
CA PHE A 291 7.86 -10.94 -13.13
C PHE A 291 6.62 -10.79 -12.26
N VAL A 292 6.27 -11.81 -11.46
CA VAL A 292 5.09 -11.74 -10.58
C VAL A 292 5.24 -10.63 -9.55
N VAL A 293 6.42 -10.50 -8.94
CA VAL A 293 6.71 -9.40 -7.99
C VAL A 293 6.59 -8.05 -8.69
N SER A 294 7.37 -7.83 -9.75
CA SER A 294 7.44 -6.59 -10.52
C SER A 294 6.05 -6.12 -11.00
N VAL A 295 5.26 -7.04 -11.57
CA VAL A 295 3.92 -6.71 -12.04
C VAL A 295 2.98 -6.37 -10.89
N GLU A 296 2.96 -7.16 -9.82
CA GLU A 296 2.01 -6.99 -8.73
C GLU A 296 2.33 -5.80 -7.82
N THR A 297 3.61 -5.51 -7.55
CA THR A 297 4.02 -4.48 -6.59
C THR A 297 4.30 -3.13 -7.23
N THR A 298 4.72 -3.09 -8.50
CA THR A 298 5.20 -1.86 -9.14
C THR A 298 4.34 -1.45 -10.34
N PHE A 299 4.21 -2.31 -11.36
CA PHE A 299 3.49 -1.94 -12.58
C PHE A 299 1.96 -1.84 -12.39
N TYR A 300 1.34 -2.78 -11.67
CA TYR A 300 -0.11 -2.81 -11.45
C TYR A 300 -0.63 -1.52 -10.78
N GLU A 301 0.16 -0.93 -9.88
CA GLU A 301 -0.22 0.32 -9.20
C GLU A 301 -0.35 1.48 -10.20
N LYS A 302 0.63 1.64 -11.09
CA LYS A 302 0.64 2.70 -12.11
C LYS A 302 -0.38 2.45 -13.21
N PHE A 303 -0.56 1.19 -13.62
CA PHE A 303 -1.62 0.82 -14.55
C PHE A 303 -3.00 1.15 -13.99
N ARG A 304 -3.26 0.77 -12.74
CA ARG A 304 -4.53 1.08 -12.07
C ARG A 304 -4.73 2.59 -11.96
N ALA A 305 -3.70 3.34 -11.59
CA ALA A 305 -3.78 4.80 -11.52
C ALA A 305 -4.18 5.42 -12.87
N TYR A 306 -3.62 4.95 -13.99
CA TYR A 306 -4.01 5.40 -15.33
C TYR A 306 -5.50 5.14 -15.63
N TYR A 307 -6.00 3.92 -15.41
CA TYR A 307 -7.41 3.61 -15.66
C TYR A 307 -8.37 4.26 -14.66
N ASP A 308 -7.97 4.41 -13.39
CA ASP A 308 -8.76 5.09 -12.37
C ASP A 308 -8.93 6.57 -12.75
N LYS A 309 -7.89 7.24 -13.28
CA LYS A 309 -8.02 8.62 -13.81
C LYS A 309 -8.97 8.70 -15.00
N ILE A 310 -9.02 7.68 -15.86
CA ILE A 310 -9.97 7.62 -16.99
C ILE A 310 -11.41 7.43 -16.50
N LEU A 311 -11.63 6.54 -15.55
CA LEU A 311 -12.97 6.17 -15.08
C LEU A 311 -13.58 7.19 -14.11
N SER A 312 -12.76 7.89 -13.35
CA SER A 312 -13.19 8.82 -12.28
C SER A 312 -13.19 10.29 -12.72
N GLY A 313 -13.15 10.58 -14.03
CA GLY A 313 -13.27 11.95 -14.55
C GLY A 313 -12.00 12.81 -14.45
N GLY A 314 -10.81 12.20 -14.48
CA GLY A 314 -9.54 12.94 -14.54
C GLY A 314 -9.41 13.73 -15.84
N THR A 315 -8.64 14.82 -15.81
CA THR A 315 -8.45 15.65 -17.01
C THR A 315 -7.51 14.98 -18.01
N LEU A 316 -7.47 15.51 -19.24
CA LEU A 316 -6.54 15.03 -20.26
C LEU A 316 -5.08 15.08 -19.78
N THR A 317 -4.72 16.10 -18.98
CA THR A 317 -3.38 16.25 -18.40
C THR A 317 -3.07 15.14 -17.40
N ASP A 318 -4.00 14.86 -16.47
CA ASP A 318 -3.89 13.77 -15.50
C ASP A 318 -3.74 12.40 -16.17
N ILE A 319 -4.57 12.14 -17.18
CA ILE A 319 -4.56 10.89 -17.96
C ILE A 319 -3.23 10.76 -18.72
N THR A 320 -2.74 11.85 -19.30
CA THR A 320 -1.45 11.87 -20.03
C THR A 320 -0.26 11.67 -19.10
N LEU A 321 -0.28 12.26 -17.91
CA LEU A 321 0.78 12.09 -16.91
C LEU A 321 0.80 10.66 -16.35
N ALA A 322 -0.36 10.13 -15.95
CA ALA A 322 -0.50 8.75 -15.49
C ALA A 322 -0.13 7.74 -16.59
N LYS A 323 -0.46 8.03 -17.86
CA LYS A 323 0.00 7.25 -19.02
C LYS A 323 1.52 7.23 -19.13
N LYS A 324 2.17 8.40 -19.11
CA LYS A 324 3.63 8.51 -19.22
C LYS A 324 4.32 7.78 -18.06
N GLU A 325 3.80 7.92 -16.85
CA GLU A 325 4.33 7.25 -15.66
C GLU A 325 4.20 5.72 -15.78
N MET A 326 3.01 5.22 -16.13
CA MET A 326 2.78 3.79 -16.38
C MET A 326 3.70 3.25 -17.48
N GLN A 327 3.87 3.97 -18.59
CA GLN A 327 4.75 3.58 -19.69
C GLN A 327 6.22 3.52 -19.25
N ARG A 328 6.69 4.55 -18.53
CA ARG A 328 8.06 4.60 -18.02
C ARG A 328 8.33 3.45 -17.06
N THR A 329 7.45 3.23 -16.09
CA THR A 329 7.55 2.11 -15.14
C THR A 329 7.55 0.77 -15.87
N LEU A 330 6.65 0.56 -16.84
CA LEU A 330 6.62 -0.68 -17.61
C LEU A 330 7.94 -0.98 -18.33
N ILE A 331 8.56 0.01 -18.97
CA ILE A 331 9.84 -0.15 -19.66
C ILE A 331 10.98 -0.42 -18.66
N GLN A 332 10.99 0.27 -17.52
CA GLN A 332 11.95 0.05 -16.44
C GLN A 332 11.86 -1.37 -15.90
N GLU A 333 10.65 -1.86 -15.61
CA GLU A 333 10.41 -3.20 -15.10
C GLU A 333 10.80 -4.30 -16.11
N ILE A 334 10.48 -4.13 -17.40
CA ILE A 334 10.92 -5.06 -18.45
C ILE A 334 12.45 -5.10 -18.53
N SER A 335 13.10 -3.94 -18.48
CA SER A 335 14.57 -3.84 -18.55
C SER A 335 15.22 -4.54 -17.35
N PHE A 336 14.71 -4.31 -16.14
CA PHE A 336 15.16 -4.98 -14.93
C PHE A 336 15.01 -6.51 -15.02
N ILE A 337 13.86 -7.00 -15.50
CA ILE A 337 13.64 -8.44 -15.69
C ILE A 337 14.63 -9.02 -16.71
N MET A 338 14.91 -8.31 -17.80
CA MET A 338 15.91 -8.72 -18.80
C MET A 338 17.32 -8.82 -18.20
N GLU A 339 17.72 -7.84 -17.38
CA GLU A 339 19.01 -7.82 -16.69
C GLU A 339 19.15 -9.01 -15.72
N VAL A 340 18.12 -9.26 -14.90
CA VAL A 340 18.09 -10.38 -13.96
C VAL A 340 18.17 -11.72 -14.70
N GLN A 341 17.38 -11.92 -15.77
CA GLN A 341 17.45 -13.17 -16.54
C GLN A 341 18.82 -13.35 -17.20
N LEU A 342 19.41 -12.27 -17.73
CA LEU A 342 20.73 -12.33 -18.35
C LEU A 342 21.79 -12.77 -17.34
N LEU A 343 21.77 -12.19 -16.12
CA LEU A 343 22.65 -12.59 -15.02
C LEU A 343 22.52 -14.08 -14.72
N PHE A 344 21.31 -14.58 -14.51
CA PHE A 344 21.08 -16.01 -14.23
C PHE A 344 21.46 -16.91 -15.40
N THR A 345 21.26 -16.47 -16.63
CA THR A 345 21.68 -17.21 -17.83
C THR A 345 23.20 -17.33 -17.88
N VAL A 346 23.93 -16.23 -17.67
CA VAL A 346 25.41 -16.23 -17.63
C VAL A 346 25.94 -17.10 -16.49
N VAL A 347 25.36 -16.99 -15.29
CA VAL A 347 25.73 -17.84 -14.15
C VAL A 347 25.45 -19.32 -14.45
N SER A 348 24.31 -19.65 -15.07
CA SER A 348 23.97 -21.03 -15.43
C SER A 348 24.94 -21.59 -16.48
N LEU A 349 25.38 -20.78 -17.45
CA LEU A 349 26.40 -21.17 -18.42
C LEU A 349 27.75 -21.43 -17.73
N ALA A 350 28.18 -20.53 -16.85
CA ALA A 350 29.45 -20.64 -16.12
C ALA A 350 29.47 -21.87 -15.20
N LEU A 351 28.39 -22.09 -14.43
CA LEU A 351 28.23 -23.29 -13.61
C LEU A 351 28.10 -24.55 -14.46
N GLY A 352 27.43 -24.44 -15.61
CA GLY A 352 27.21 -25.53 -16.55
C GLY A 352 28.51 -26.16 -17.05
N ILE A 353 29.54 -25.34 -17.31
CA ILE A 353 30.88 -25.81 -17.73
C ILE A 353 31.47 -26.82 -16.75
N LYS A 354 31.24 -26.63 -15.44
CA LYS A 354 31.79 -27.49 -14.40
C LYS A 354 30.84 -28.61 -13.98
N LEU A 355 29.55 -28.30 -13.82
CA LEU A 355 28.58 -29.21 -13.22
C LEU A 355 28.00 -30.21 -14.22
N LEU A 356 27.72 -29.80 -15.46
CA LEU A 356 27.04 -30.67 -16.43
C LEU A 356 27.93 -31.85 -16.86
N PRO A 357 29.24 -31.68 -17.15
CA PRO A 357 30.11 -32.83 -17.43
C PRO A 357 30.22 -33.79 -16.24
N ALA A 358 30.19 -33.29 -15.00
CA ALA A 358 30.28 -34.11 -13.80
C ALA A 358 29.06 -35.04 -13.60
N ILE A 359 27.90 -34.68 -14.16
CA ILE A 359 26.69 -35.49 -14.14
C ILE A 359 26.46 -36.28 -15.45
N GLY A 360 27.45 -36.29 -16.36
CA GLY A 360 27.46 -37.13 -17.56
C GLY A 360 27.05 -36.45 -18.87
N PHE A 361 27.00 -35.12 -18.96
CA PHE A 361 26.78 -34.44 -20.25
C PHE A 361 27.96 -34.65 -21.20
N SER A 362 27.65 -34.95 -22.46
CA SER A 362 28.65 -34.86 -23.53
C SER A 362 28.96 -33.39 -23.87
N MET A 363 30.10 -33.15 -24.52
CA MET A 363 30.46 -31.80 -24.99
C MET A 363 29.43 -31.24 -25.98
N GLU A 364 28.85 -32.10 -26.82
CA GLU A 364 27.83 -31.72 -27.79
C GLU A 364 26.51 -31.33 -27.10
N GLN A 365 26.12 -32.08 -26.06
CA GLN A 365 24.97 -31.73 -25.22
C GLN A 365 25.18 -30.43 -24.45
N PHE A 366 26.41 -30.16 -24.01
CA PHE A 366 26.77 -28.89 -23.39
C PHE A 366 26.63 -27.72 -24.38
N TYR A 367 27.09 -27.87 -25.63
CA TYR A 367 26.89 -26.84 -26.67
C TYR A 367 25.40 -26.61 -26.96
N ALA A 368 24.61 -27.68 -27.07
CA ALA A 368 23.17 -27.58 -27.21
C ALA A 368 22.53 -26.84 -26.02
N PHE A 369 22.90 -27.20 -24.78
CA PHE A 369 22.46 -26.52 -23.56
C PHE A 369 22.80 -25.03 -23.59
N ALA A 370 24.00 -24.66 -24.00
CA ALA A 370 24.43 -23.26 -23.99
C ALA A 370 23.58 -22.40 -24.93
N ILE A 371 23.30 -22.90 -26.14
CA ILE A 371 22.45 -22.20 -27.12
C ILE A 371 20.98 -22.21 -26.65
N LEU A 372 20.50 -23.32 -26.10
CA LEU A 372 19.15 -23.41 -25.55
C LEU A 372 18.95 -22.44 -24.38
N ALA A 373 19.93 -22.27 -23.49
CA ALA A 373 19.84 -21.32 -22.38
C ALA A 373 19.67 -19.88 -22.88
N LEU A 374 20.39 -19.49 -23.94
CA LEU A 374 20.19 -18.20 -24.60
C LEU A 374 18.84 -18.11 -25.31
N GLY A 375 18.38 -19.19 -25.94
CA GLY A 375 17.06 -19.25 -26.56
C GLY A 375 15.93 -19.10 -25.54
N TYR A 376 16.05 -19.76 -24.38
CA TYR A 376 15.10 -19.66 -23.28
C TYR A 376 15.11 -18.30 -22.59
N PHE A 377 16.26 -17.63 -22.51
CA PHE A 377 16.34 -16.21 -22.13
C PHE A 377 15.47 -15.35 -23.05
N LEU A 378 15.65 -15.43 -24.37
CA LEU A 378 14.85 -14.62 -25.30
C LEU A 378 13.36 -15.00 -25.26
N PHE A 379 13.08 -16.30 -25.16
CA PHE A 379 11.72 -16.82 -25.09
C PHE A 379 10.97 -16.30 -23.85
N ILE A 380 11.58 -16.34 -22.66
CA ILE A 380 10.86 -15.91 -21.46
C ILE A 380 10.55 -14.41 -21.49
N ILE A 381 11.46 -13.58 -22.01
CA ILE A 381 11.20 -12.15 -22.16
C ILE A 381 10.07 -11.92 -23.18
N ALA A 382 10.09 -12.63 -24.32
CA ALA A 382 9.00 -12.55 -25.29
C ALA A 382 7.65 -12.99 -24.69
N PHE A 383 7.67 -14.05 -23.88
CA PHE A 383 6.50 -14.57 -23.17
C PHE A 383 5.94 -13.54 -22.18
N ILE A 384 6.80 -12.91 -21.38
CA ILE A 384 6.42 -11.84 -20.45
C ILE A 384 5.80 -10.65 -21.19
N VAL A 385 6.41 -10.21 -22.29
CA VAL A 385 5.87 -9.11 -23.11
C VAL A 385 4.51 -9.48 -23.69
N MET A 386 4.30 -10.72 -24.14
CA MET A 386 3.00 -11.20 -24.58
C MET A 386 1.97 -11.25 -23.44
N LEU A 387 2.36 -11.62 -22.23
CA LEU A 387 1.47 -11.56 -21.05
C LEU A 387 1.07 -10.12 -20.71
N LEU A 388 2.00 -9.17 -20.80
CA LEU A 388 1.74 -7.73 -20.63
C LEU A 388 0.80 -7.20 -21.72
N LEU A 389 0.95 -7.64 -22.97
CA LEU A 389 0.01 -7.32 -24.05
C LEU A 389 -1.41 -7.86 -23.75
N LEU A 390 -1.54 -9.07 -23.20
CA LEU A 390 -2.83 -9.61 -22.75
C LEU A 390 -3.41 -8.83 -21.58
N TYR A 391 -2.56 -8.26 -20.73
CA TYR A 391 -2.97 -7.40 -19.63
C TYR A 391 -3.64 -6.11 -20.15
N PHE A 392 -3.22 -5.60 -21.31
CA PHE A 392 -3.90 -4.54 -22.06
C PHE A 392 -5.04 -5.03 -22.98
N ASP A 393 -5.43 -6.30 -22.94
CA ASP A 393 -6.41 -6.95 -23.83
C ASP A 393 -6.04 -7.01 -25.33
N ASP A 394 -4.75 -6.93 -25.70
CA ASP A 394 -4.30 -7.09 -27.10
C ASP A 394 -4.25 -8.56 -27.58
N ARG A 395 -5.40 -9.22 -27.54
CA ARG A 395 -5.53 -10.65 -27.86
C ARG A 395 -5.18 -10.98 -29.32
N LYS A 396 -5.43 -10.07 -30.26
CA LYS A 396 -5.13 -10.31 -31.68
C LYS A 396 -3.63 -10.29 -31.95
N GLY A 397 -2.91 -9.31 -31.38
CA GLY A 397 -1.45 -9.25 -31.48
C GLY A 397 -0.81 -10.50 -30.90
N VAL A 398 -1.22 -10.88 -29.69
CA VAL A 398 -0.67 -12.06 -29.00
C VAL A 398 -0.97 -13.36 -29.72
N LEU A 399 -2.18 -13.53 -30.29
CA LEU A 399 -2.51 -14.71 -31.09
C LEU A 399 -1.58 -14.88 -32.30
N LEU A 400 -1.32 -13.77 -33.01
CA LEU A 400 -0.45 -13.80 -34.19
C LEU A 400 1.01 -14.09 -33.80
N ILE A 401 1.52 -13.42 -32.76
CA ILE A 401 2.92 -13.58 -32.32
C ILE A 401 3.16 -14.98 -31.75
N SER A 402 2.25 -15.50 -30.92
CA SER A 402 2.37 -16.86 -30.37
C SER A 402 2.24 -17.94 -31.43
N GLY A 403 1.33 -17.79 -32.41
CA GLY A 403 1.24 -18.69 -33.55
C GLY A 403 2.50 -18.65 -34.42
N LEU A 404 3.04 -17.45 -34.68
CA LEU A 404 4.31 -17.26 -35.38
C LEU A 404 5.46 -17.97 -34.64
N PHE A 405 5.54 -17.84 -33.32
CA PHE A 405 6.56 -18.51 -32.52
C PHE A 405 6.50 -20.03 -32.68
N VAL A 406 5.32 -20.66 -32.59
CA VAL A 406 5.19 -22.12 -32.76
C VAL A 406 5.67 -22.56 -34.14
N VAL A 407 5.26 -21.85 -35.20
CA VAL A 407 5.65 -22.18 -36.59
C VAL A 407 7.15 -22.01 -36.82
N LEU A 408 7.71 -20.87 -36.40
CA LEU A 408 9.15 -20.61 -36.53
C LEU A 408 9.97 -21.59 -35.69
N ASN A 409 9.54 -21.89 -34.47
CA ASN A 409 10.24 -22.81 -33.59
C ASN A 409 10.24 -24.22 -34.18
N ALA A 410 9.12 -24.70 -34.71
CA ALA A 410 9.07 -25.98 -35.42
C ALA A 410 9.97 -25.99 -36.67
N ALA A 411 9.85 -25.00 -37.54
CA ALA A 411 10.56 -24.94 -38.82
C ALA A 411 12.08 -24.78 -38.63
N PHE A 412 12.52 -23.84 -37.80
CA PHE A 412 13.94 -23.63 -37.55
C PHE A 412 14.55 -24.77 -36.74
N THR A 413 13.82 -25.37 -35.80
CA THR A 413 14.31 -26.57 -35.10
C THR A 413 14.50 -27.72 -36.07
N TYR A 414 13.54 -27.96 -36.98
CA TYR A 414 13.66 -28.99 -38.00
C TYR A 414 14.89 -28.75 -38.89
N TRP A 415 15.07 -27.53 -39.38
CA TRP A 415 16.22 -27.16 -40.21
C TRP A 415 17.56 -27.30 -39.46
N THR A 416 17.64 -26.80 -38.22
CA THR A 416 18.89 -26.82 -37.43
C THR A 416 19.25 -28.21 -36.94
N MET A 417 18.26 -29.06 -36.65
CA MET A 417 18.46 -30.48 -36.32
C MET A 417 19.16 -31.22 -37.47
N HIS A 418 18.72 -31.03 -38.71
CA HIS A 418 19.35 -31.67 -39.88
C HIS A 418 20.73 -31.11 -40.22
N SER A 419 21.00 -29.88 -39.77
CA SER A 419 22.26 -29.18 -40.02
C SER A 419 23.29 -29.37 -38.90
N GLY A 420 22.95 -30.10 -37.83
CA GLY A 420 23.83 -30.33 -36.67
C GLY A 420 23.98 -29.14 -35.70
N TYR A 421 23.19 -28.08 -35.86
CA TYR A 421 23.23 -26.88 -34.99
C TYR A 421 22.18 -26.95 -33.89
N HIS A 422 22.33 -27.90 -32.97
CA HIS A 422 21.35 -28.16 -31.92
C HIS A 422 21.06 -26.92 -31.05
N GLY A 423 19.78 -26.66 -30.77
CA GLY A 423 19.32 -25.51 -29.98
C GLY A 423 19.18 -24.18 -30.74
N LEU A 424 19.89 -24.00 -31.86
CA LEU A 424 19.88 -22.74 -32.63
C LEU A 424 18.49 -22.39 -33.18
N GLY A 425 17.67 -23.40 -33.52
CA GLY A 425 16.32 -23.18 -34.03
C GLY A 425 15.43 -22.44 -33.04
N LEU A 426 15.43 -22.85 -31.78
CA LEU A 426 14.70 -22.17 -30.70
C LEU A 426 15.23 -20.75 -30.51
N PHE A 427 16.55 -20.56 -30.50
CA PHE A 427 17.16 -19.24 -30.34
C PHE A 427 16.71 -18.25 -31.42
N LEU A 428 16.75 -18.64 -32.69
CA LEU A 428 16.32 -17.79 -33.81
C LEU A 428 14.82 -17.50 -33.75
N ALA A 429 14.00 -18.51 -33.44
CA ALA A 429 12.56 -18.33 -33.32
C ALA A 429 12.20 -17.38 -32.17
N ALA A 430 12.85 -17.53 -31.02
CA ALA A 430 12.67 -16.68 -29.84
C ALA A 430 13.14 -15.25 -30.10
N LEU A 431 14.27 -15.05 -30.80
CA LEU A 431 14.78 -13.72 -31.15
C LEU A 431 13.80 -12.93 -32.03
N LEU A 432 13.30 -13.55 -33.10
CA LEU A 432 12.33 -12.92 -33.99
C LEU A 432 11.01 -12.64 -33.26
N THR A 433 10.58 -13.57 -32.41
CA THR A 433 9.36 -13.41 -31.60
C THR A 433 9.50 -12.28 -30.59
N LEU A 434 10.65 -12.15 -29.92
CA LEU A 434 10.92 -11.06 -28.99
C LEU A 434 10.88 -9.70 -29.70
N GLY A 435 11.52 -9.59 -30.86
CA GLY A 435 11.46 -8.36 -31.68
C GLY A 435 10.03 -8.01 -32.08
N ALA A 436 9.24 -8.99 -32.51
CA ALA A 436 7.82 -8.80 -32.84
C ALA A 436 6.98 -8.39 -31.61
N ALA A 437 7.23 -9.00 -30.45
CA ALA A 437 6.53 -8.72 -29.20
C ALA A 437 6.84 -7.32 -28.67
N LEU A 438 8.11 -6.93 -28.60
CA LEU A 438 8.53 -5.59 -28.18
C LEU A 438 8.02 -4.51 -29.16
N GLY A 439 8.13 -4.76 -30.47
CA GLY A 439 7.58 -3.86 -31.48
C GLY A 439 6.06 -3.69 -31.31
N ARG A 440 5.32 -4.79 -31.09
CA ARG A 440 3.88 -4.74 -30.84
C ARG A 440 3.54 -3.99 -29.56
N LEU A 441 4.28 -4.21 -28.47
CA LEU A 441 4.09 -3.50 -27.21
C LEU A 441 4.31 -2.00 -27.37
N MET A 442 5.40 -1.57 -28.01
CA MET A 442 5.67 -0.15 -28.25
C MET A 442 4.59 0.51 -29.12
N LEU A 443 4.12 -0.18 -30.17
CA LEU A 443 3.01 0.27 -31.00
C LEU A 443 1.70 0.38 -30.19
N TYR A 444 1.43 -0.58 -29.31
CA TYR A 444 0.26 -0.57 -28.46
C TYR A 444 0.31 0.59 -27.47
N LEU A 445 1.42 0.76 -26.75
CA LEU A 445 1.62 1.82 -25.76
C LEU A 445 1.52 3.21 -26.39
N ARG A 446 2.13 3.42 -27.57
CA ARG A 446 2.02 4.71 -28.29
C ARG A 446 0.56 5.08 -28.56
N ASN A 447 -0.25 4.09 -28.92
CA ASN A 447 -1.66 4.27 -29.30
C ASN A 447 -2.63 3.86 -28.19
N ILE A 448 -2.19 3.78 -26.94
CA ILE A 448 -3.01 3.22 -25.85
C ILE A 448 -4.31 3.98 -25.66
N ASP A 449 -4.32 5.31 -25.81
CA ASP A 449 -5.53 6.12 -25.66
C ASP A 449 -6.58 5.76 -26.73
N TYR A 450 -6.15 5.54 -27.97
CA TYR A 450 -7.03 5.05 -29.03
C TYR A 450 -7.63 3.69 -28.66
N TYR A 451 -6.81 2.77 -28.14
CA TYR A 451 -7.29 1.46 -27.73
C TYR A 451 -8.22 1.53 -26.51
N THR A 452 -7.98 2.45 -25.59
CA THR A 452 -8.80 2.64 -24.39
C THR A 452 -10.14 3.29 -24.72
N PHE A 453 -10.15 4.37 -25.50
CA PHE A 453 -11.35 5.19 -25.75
C PHE A 453 -12.11 4.82 -27.03
N CYS A 454 -11.39 4.48 -28.11
CA CYS A 454 -11.96 4.40 -29.45
C CYS A 454 -12.15 2.98 -29.98
N SER A 455 -11.56 1.96 -29.33
CA SER A 455 -11.65 0.57 -29.80
C SER A 455 -13.00 -0.10 -29.49
N GLN A 456 -13.81 0.50 -28.60
CA GLN A 456 -15.13 -0.02 -28.25
C GLN A 456 -16.16 0.36 -29.34
N PRO A 457 -16.91 -0.59 -29.90
CA PRO A 457 -17.90 -0.27 -30.92
C PRO A 457 -19.06 0.55 -30.31
N ILE A 458 -19.22 1.81 -30.77
CA ILE A 458 -20.25 2.78 -30.35
C ILE A 458 -21.69 2.24 -30.56
N ALA A 459 -21.85 1.29 -31.48
CA ALA A 459 -23.07 0.52 -31.63
C ALA A 459 -22.74 -0.96 -31.51
N ALA A 460 -23.51 -1.69 -30.70
CA ALA A 460 -23.47 -3.15 -30.72
C ALA A 460 -23.67 -3.60 -32.18
N PRO A 461 -22.72 -4.31 -32.80
CA PRO A 461 -22.93 -4.78 -34.15
C PRO A 461 -24.22 -5.58 -34.15
N ARG A 462 -25.14 -5.22 -35.04
CA ARG A 462 -26.41 -5.92 -35.28
C ARG A 462 -26.06 -7.40 -35.20
N LYS A 463 -26.70 -8.18 -34.30
CA LYS A 463 -26.48 -9.63 -34.17
C LYS A 463 -26.77 -10.27 -35.53
N SER A 464 -25.81 -10.21 -36.46
CA SER A 464 -25.76 -11.10 -37.59
C SER A 464 -25.60 -12.43 -36.91
N SER A 465 -26.61 -13.27 -37.05
CA SER A 465 -26.59 -14.58 -36.43
C SER A 465 -25.36 -15.30 -36.99
N LEU A 466 -24.27 -15.27 -36.21
CA LEU A 466 -23.12 -16.15 -36.42
C LEU A 466 -23.60 -17.61 -36.41
N VAL A 467 -24.77 -17.88 -35.82
CA VAL A 467 -25.53 -19.14 -35.92
C VAL A 467 -25.93 -19.51 -37.37
N LYS A 468 -26.08 -18.55 -38.31
CA LYS A 468 -26.28 -18.85 -39.74
C LYS A 468 -24.97 -19.08 -40.51
N ARG A 469 -23.82 -18.59 -40.01
CA ARG A 469 -22.48 -18.85 -40.59
C ARG A 469 -21.79 -20.07 -39.97
N TRP A 470 -22.20 -20.48 -38.77
CA TRP A 470 -21.80 -21.68 -38.04
C TRP A 470 -22.75 -22.86 -38.28
N ARG A 471 -23.33 -22.98 -39.48
CA ARG A 471 -23.66 -24.30 -40.04
C ARG A 471 -22.40 -24.91 -40.66
N VAL A 472 -21.32 -24.97 -39.88
CA VAL A 472 -20.23 -25.90 -40.14
C VAL A 472 -20.65 -27.16 -39.42
N LYS A 473 -20.89 -28.23 -40.19
CA LYS A 473 -21.30 -29.55 -39.69
C LYS A 473 -20.43 -29.91 -38.49
N ALA A 474 -21.05 -30.45 -37.44
CA ALA A 474 -20.40 -30.91 -36.21
C ALA A 474 -19.24 -31.92 -36.42
N SER A 475 -18.96 -32.34 -37.66
CA SER A 475 -17.77 -33.08 -38.04
C SER A 475 -16.48 -32.25 -38.04
N THR A 476 -16.52 -30.92 -38.14
CA THR A 476 -15.29 -30.12 -38.32
C THR A 476 -14.61 -29.71 -37.01
N THR A 477 -15.34 -29.55 -35.90
CA THR A 477 -14.72 -29.32 -34.58
C THR A 477 -14.06 -30.59 -34.03
N VAL A 478 -14.67 -31.75 -34.32
CA VAL A 478 -14.03 -33.06 -34.13
C VAL A 478 -12.87 -33.24 -35.10
N ALA A 479 -12.96 -32.74 -36.34
CA ALA A 479 -11.86 -32.76 -37.28
C ALA A 479 -10.71 -31.82 -36.92
N VAL A 480 -10.93 -30.68 -36.24
CA VAL A 480 -9.86 -29.77 -35.76
C VAL A 480 -9.14 -30.35 -34.55
N LEU A 481 -9.87 -30.99 -33.62
CA LEU A 481 -9.27 -31.78 -32.54
C LEU A 481 -8.57 -33.04 -33.07
N ALA A 482 -9.07 -33.64 -34.16
CA ALA A 482 -8.41 -34.75 -34.85
C ALA A 482 -7.28 -34.31 -35.80
N SER A 483 -7.25 -33.06 -36.28
CA SER A 483 -6.15 -32.53 -37.11
C SER A 483 -5.03 -31.91 -36.29
N ALA A 484 -5.30 -31.49 -35.04
CA ALA A 484 -4.25 -31.36 -34.03
C ALA A 484 -3.56 -32.71 -33.74
N ALA A 485 -4.26 -33.84 -33.92
CA ALA A 485 -3.69 -35.18 -33.88
C ALA A 485 -3.10 -35.66 -35.23
N ALA A 486 -3.45 -35.03 -36.36
CA ALA A 486 -2.98 -35.41 -37.71
C ALA A 486 -1.85 -34.53 -38.28
N LEU A 487 -1.47 -33.44 -37.60
CA LEU A 487 -0.27 -32.65 -37.91
C LEU A 487 1.05 -33.40 -37.61
N LEU A 488 0.98 -34.70 -37.28
CA LEU A 488 2.08 -35.67 -37.31
C LEU A 488 2.30 -36.31 -38.71
N SER A 489 1.80 -35.72 -39.81
CA SER A 489 2.10 -36.22 -41.17
C SER A 489 2.30 -35.07 -42.18
N ALA A 490 3.31 -35.25 -43.05
CA ALA A 490 4.06 -34.21 -43.76
C ALA A 490 3.53 -33.79 -45.15
N CYS A 491 3.95 -32.58 -45.57
CA CYS A 491 4.28 -32.03 -46.90
C CYS A 491 3.26 -32.01 -48.08
N SER A 492 3.04 -30.82 -48.68
CA SER A 492 3.46 -30.47 -50.06
C SER A 492 2.91 -29.10 -50.57
N GLY A 493 3.72 -28.36 -51.34
CA GLY A 493 3.23 -27.62 -52.53
C GLY A 493 3.17 -26.07 -52.60
N ASN A 494 4.31 -25.43 -52.91
CA ASN A 494 4.58 -24.28 -53.82
C ASN A 494 3.89 -22.88 -53.78
N SER A 495 4.77 -21.87 -53.59
CA SER A 495 5.01 -20.58 -54.31
C SER A 495 3.89 -19.58 -54.67
N GLY A 496 4.11 -18.31 -54.29
CA GLY A 496 3.53 -17.12 -54.95
C GLY A 496 3.82 -15.79 -54.23
N THR A 497 4.69 -14.97 -54.82
CA THR A 497 5.24 -13.66 -54.40
C THR A 497 4.29 -12.47 -54.63
N SER A 498 4.31 -11.45 -53.75
CA SER A 498 4.32 -10.02 -54.17
C SER A 498 4.46 -9.04 -52.99
N THR A 499 5.31 -8.05 -53.20
CA THR A 499 5.88 -6.99 -52.35
C THR A 499 4.97 -5.75 -52.18
N PRO A 500 5.38 -4.71 -51.41
CA PRO A 500 4.52 -3.90 -50.54
C PRO A 500 4.25 -2.48 -51.08
N SER A 501 3.41 -1.73 -50.38
CA SER A 501 3.37 -0.27 -50.50
C SER A 501 3.18 0.41 -49.15
N GLU A 502 4.05 1.39 -48.95
CA GLU A 502 4.38 2.18 -47.76
C GLU A 502 3.50 3.45 -47.65
N PRO A 503 3.76 4.44 -46.75
CA PRO A 503 2.76 4.98 -45.83
C PRO A 503 2.40 6.46 -46.10
N ALA A 504 1.45 7.00 -45.34
CA ALA A 504 1.26 8.45 -45.17
C ALA A 504 0.79 8.67 -43.72
N ASP A 505 1.66 9.09 -42.81
CA ASP A 505 2.23 10.43 -42.59
C ASP A 505 1.36 11.25 -41.61
N ALA A 506 2.06 11.76 -40.61
CA ALA A 506 1.52 12.32 -39.38
C ALA A 506 1.24 13.81 -39.55
N GLY A 507 0.20 14.28 -38.86
CA GLY A 507 -0.11 15.69 -38.69
C GLY A 507 -0.33 16.01 -37.21
N PRO A 508 -0.08 17.25 -36.78
CA PRO A 508 0.72 17.54 -35.60
C PRO A 508 -0.08 17.96 -34.36
N ASP A 509 0.61 17.89 -33.22
CA ASP A 509 0.18 18.29 -31.87
C ASP A 509 -0.45 19.69 -31.81
N THR A 510 -1.54 19.78 -31.04
CA THR A 510 -2.09 21.05 -30.54
C THR A 510 -2.07 21.08 -29.02
N VAL A 511 -1.30 22.04 -28.51
CA VAL A 511 -1.15 22.52 -27.13
C VAL A 511 -2.45 23.18 -26.64
N ILE A 512 -2.98 22.82 -25.46
CA ILE A 512 -3.84 23.66 -24.58
C ILE A 512 -3.70 23.16 -23.11
N THR A 513 -3.03 23.86 -22.18
CA THR A 513 -3.48 24.89 -21.19
C THR A 513 -4.20 24.38 -19.92
N GLU A 514 -3.84 25.00 -18.79
CA GLU A 514 -3.91 24.66 -17.34
C GLU A 514 -5.23 24.18 -16.70
N GLN A 515 -5.07 23.30 -15.68
CA GLN A 515 -6.09 22.89 -14.71
C GLN A 515 -6.10 23.82 -13.50
N THR A 516 -7.30 24.09 -12.97
CA THR A 516 -7.57 24.79 -11.70
C THR A 516 -6.82 24.18 -10.51
N SER A 517 -6.05 25.02 -9.80
CA SER A 517 -5.22 24.71 -8.63
C SER A 517 -5.99 24.96 -7.32
N GLY A 518 -6.10 23.95 -6.43
CA GLY A 518 -6.66 24.10 -5.07
C GLY A 518 -6.82 22.78 -4.31
N LEU A 519 -6.98 22.82 -2.98
CA LEU A 519 -7.33 21.64 -2.16
C LEU A 519 -8.79 21.25 -2.41
N THR A 520 -9.06 20.01 -2.80
CA THR A 520 -10.43 19.54 -3.07
C THR A 520 -10.70 18.22 -2.35
N GLU A 521 -11.80 18.17 -1.60
CA GLU A 521 -12.28 16.98 -0.90
C GLU A 521 -13.75 16.66 -1.22
N ASP A 522 -14.18 15.43 -0.91
CA ASP A 522 -15.60 15.03 -0.99
C ASP A 522 -16.30 15.22 0.36
N LYS A 523 -16.92 16.40 0.55
CA LYS A 523 -17.68 16.76 1.77
C LYS A 523 -18.83 15.79 2.11
N LYS A 524 -19.31 14.97 1.16
CA LYS A 524 -20.36 13.96 1.43
C LYS A 524 -19.90 12.87 2.38
N LEU A 525 -18.60 12.76 2.62
CA LEU A 525 -18.06 11.84 3.62
C LEU A 525 -18.67 12.10 5.00
N TYR A 526 -18.84 13.37 5.38
CA TYR A 526 -19.37 13.79 6.67
C TYR A 526 -20.88 13.53 6.81
N GLU A 527 -21.64 13.54 5.72
CA GLU A 527 -23.09 13.21 5.72
C GLU A 527 -23.40 11.78 6.22
N ARG A 528 -22.38 10.91 6.32
CA ARG A 528 -22.50 9.54 6.82
C ARG A 528 -22.36 9.43 8.34
N ASP A 529 -21.86 10.48 8.98
CA ASP A 529 -21.66 10.53 10.43
C ASP A 529 -22.94 11.06 11.10
N ASP A 530 -23.30 10.45 12.24
CA ASP A 530 -24.40 10.93 13.06
C ASP A 530 -23.82 11.68 14.25
N ASP A 531 -23.60 12.98 14.05
CA ASP A 531 -23.03 13.90 15.04
C ASP A 531 -23.82 13.96 16.35
N THR A 532 -25.08 13.51 16.32
CA THR A 532 -25.98 13.51 17.46
C THR A 532 -26.01 12.18 18.21
N SER A 533 -25.29 11.16 17.73
CA SER A 533 -25.27 9.83 18.32
C SER A 533 -24.10 9.61 19.27
N VAL A 534 -24.25 8.62 20.16
CA VAL A 534 -23.16 8.07 20.97
C VAL A 534 -23.05 6.59 20.67
N ILE A 535 -21.90 6.16 20.15
CA ILE A 535 -21.65 4.75 19.84
C ILE A 535 -21.15 4.02 21.10
N PRO A 536 -21.85 2.97 21.57
CA PRO A 536 -21.37 2.15 22.67
C PRO A 536 -20.26 1.20 22.18
N MET A 537 -19.03 1.43 22.61
CA MET A 537 -17.86 0.61 22.27
C MET A 537 -17.47 -0.27 23.45
N TYR A 538 -17.53 -1.58 23.26
CA TYR A 538 -17.17 -2.60 24.23
C TYR A 538 -15.80 -3.17 23.88
N VAL A 539 -14.83 -3.03 24.80
CA VAL A 539 -13.47 -3.50 24.63
C VAL A 539 -13.16 -4.55 25.69
N THR A 540 -12.88 -5.78 25.26
CA THR A 540 -12.37 -6.83 26.14
C THR A 540 -10.85 -6.87 26.04
N ILE A 541 -10.15 -6.65 27.14
CA ILE A 541 -8.69 -6.75 27.23
C ILE A 541 -8.32 -8.21 27.46
N LEU A 542 -7.46 -8.77 26.60
CA LEU A 542 -7.05 -10.16 26.66
C LEU A 542 -5.73 -10.32 27.44
N PRO A 543 -5.48 -11.50 28.05
CA PRO A 543 -4.16 -11.83 28.60
C PRO A 543 -3.09 -11.89 27.51
N GLU A 544 -1.85 -11.52 27.84
CA GLU A 544 -0.71 -11.75 26.95
C GLU A 544 -0.29 -13.24 26.97
N ASP A 545 -0.06 -13.83 25.79
CA ASP A 545 0.43 -15.21 25.61
C ASP A 545 1.94 -15.37 25.91
N SER A 546 2.52 -14.63 26.88
CA SER A 546 3.97 -14.58 27.10
C SER A 546 4.46 -15.35 28.35
N ASP A 547 5.58 -16.06 28.21
CA ASP A 547 6.37 -16.65 29.33
C ASP A 547 7.13 -15.58 30.16
N ALA A 548 6.77 -14.30 30.04
CA ALA A 548 7.43 -13.21 30.74
C ALA A 548 7.12 -13.27 32.25
N SER A 549 8.11 -12.97 33.09
CA SER A 549 7.97 -12.99 34.55
C SER A 549 6.96 -11.97 35.08
N GLN A 550 6.66 -10.93 34.31
CA GLN A 550 5.60 -9.93 34.56
C GLN A 550 5.00 -9.47 33.22
N PRO A 551 3.92 -10.08 32.73
CA PRO A 551 3.23 -9.63 31.52
C PRO A 551 2.60 -8.25 31.73
N LEU A 552 2.40 -7.50 30.65
CA LEU A 552 1.70 -6.22 30.71
C LEU A 552 0.22 -6.48 31.06
N THR A 553 -0.35 -5.66 31.94
CA THR A 553 -1.75 -5.77 32.35
C THR A 553 -2.45 -4.44 32.07
N TRP A 554 -3.78 -4.46 32.00
CA TRP A 554 -4.56 -3.23 31.85
C TRP A 554 -4.24 -2.22 32.97
N TYR A 555 -4.02 -2.72 34.18
CA TYR A 555 -3.62 -1.93 35.34
C TYR A 555 -2.25 -1.26 35.15
N SER A 556 -1.24 -2.00 34.66
CA SER A 556 0.10 -1.45 34.45
C SER A 556 0.19 -0.55 33.21
N LEU A 557 -0.51 -0.88 32.12
CA LEU A 557 -0.64 -0.02 30.93
C LEU A 557 -1.16 1.37 31.32
N ASN A 558 -2.21 1.44 32.15
CA ASN A 558 -2.79 2.71 32.60
C ASN A 558 -1.89 3.53 33.54
N ARG A 559 -0.75 3.01 33.97
CA ARG A 559 0.22 3.69 34.84
C ARG A 559 1.49 4.14 34.11
N ILE A 560 1.59 3.86 32.82
CA ILE A 560 2.66 4.38 31.98
C ILE A 560 2.45 5.89 31.81
N SER A 561 3.30 6.69 32.45
CA SER A 561 3.33 8.16 32.34
C SER A 561 4.54 8.69 31.57
N ASP A 562 5.57 7.86 31.35
CA ASP A 562 6.70 8.22 30.51
C ASP A 562 6.24 8.25 29.04
N ARG A 563 6.56 9.36 28.35
CA ARG A 563 6.26 9.57 26.93
C ARG A 563 6.96 8.54 26.05
N MET A 564 8.17 8.10 26.43
CA MET A 564 8.97 7.15 25.65
C MET A 564 8.60 5.69 25.94
N ALA A 565 7.81 5.44 26.99
CA ALA A 565 7.38 4.09 27.32
C ALA A 565 6.14 3.71 26.50
N GLU A 566 6.27 2.61 25.76
CA GLU A 566 5.21 2.03 24.94
C GLU A 566 4.71 0.71 25.53
N GLY A 567 3.45 0.38 25.21
CA GLY A 567 2.80 -0.86 25.60
C GLY A 567 1.50 -1.02 24.83
N GLU A 568 1.23 -2.24 24.37
CA GLU A 568 -0.01 -2.58 23.66
C GLU A 568 -0.57 -3.88 24.23
N LEU A 569 -1.89 -3.94 24.41
CA LEU A 569 -2.60 -5.17 24.83
C LEU A 569 -3.51 -5.65 23.70
N ASP A 570 -3.63 -6.96 23.55
CA ASP A 570 -4.58 -7.56 22.61
C ASP A 570 -6.01 -7.34 23.12
N VAL A 571 -6.92 -7.01 22.20
CA VAL A 571 -8.32 -6.70 22.53
C VAL A 571 -9.32 -7.30 21.57
N ILE A 572 -10.54 -7.47 22.07
CA ILE A 572 -11.74 -7.63 21.27
C ILE A 572 -12.54 -6.33 21.37
N ALA A 573 -12.55 -5.53 20.30
CA ALA A 573 -13.33 -4.30 20.17
C ALA A 573 -14.65 -4.58 19.43
N GLN A 574 -15.78 -4.22 20.02
CA GLN A 574 -17.12 -4.53 19.54
C GLN A 574 -18.06 -3.36 19.80
N GLU A 575 -19.03 -3.17 18.92
CA GLU A 575 -20.15 -2.29 19.18
C GLU A 575 -21.30 -3.04 19.85
N GLY A 576 -22.13 -2.31 20.61
CA GLY A 576 -23.27 -2.90 21.26
C GLY A 576 -24.37 -1.90 21.58
N SER A 577 -25.31 -2.33 22.43
CA SER A 577 -26.43 -1.48 22.79
C SER A 577 -26.03 -0.48 23.88
N PRO A 578 -26.71 0.67 23.99
CA PRO A 578 -26.54 1.59 25.11
C PRO A 578 -26.85 0.91 26.46
N GLY A 579 -26.33 1.48 27.55
CA GLY A 579 -26.68 1.06 28.92
C GLY A 579 -25.92 -0.17 29.44
N GLY A 580 -24.81 -0.56 28.82
CA GLY A 580 -23.91 -1.60 29.34
C GLY A 580 -24.42 -3.04 29.18
N SER A 581 -25.40 -3.29 28.30
CA SER A 581 -25.94 -4.62 28.05
C SER A 581 -25.02 -5.54 27.22
N GLY A 582 -23.90 -5.01 26.73
CA GLY A 582 -22.88 -5.74 25.99
C GLY A 582 -22.97 -5.61 24.47
N PRO A 583 -22.08 -6.30 23.75
CA PRO A 583 -22.07 -6.35 22.28
C PRO A 583 -23.41 -6.85 21.70
N GLN A 584 -23.85 -6.27 20.57
CA GLN A 584 -25.16 -6.55 19.98
C GLN A 584 -25.06 -7.18 18.59
N SER A 585 -25.94 -8.15 18.30
CA SER A 585 -25.98 -8.81 16.99
C SER A 585 -26.23 -7.82 15.85
N GLY A 586 -25.41 -7.94 14.79
CA GLY A 586 -25.45 -7.05 13.63
C GLY A 586 -24.53 -5.83 13.72
N MET A 587 -23.98 -5.54 14.91
CA MET A 587 -23.04 -4.44 15.12
C MET A 587 -21.58 -4.88 14.92
N PHE A 588 -20.67 -3.91 14.78
CA PHE A 588 -19.26 -4.18 14.52
C PHE A 588 -18.65 -5.13 15.58
N GLY A 589 -17.85 -6.10 15.12
CA GLY A 589 -17.14 -7.03 15.99
C GLY A 589 -18.01 -8.04 16.75
N TYR A 590 -19.34 -8.05 16.58
CA TYR A 590 -20.20 -9.00 17.29
C TYR A 590 -19.86 -10.46 17.00
N GLY A 591 -19.81 -11.29 18.06
CA GLY A 591 -19.52 -12.72 17.97
C GLY A 591 -18.03 -13.08 17.83
N MET A 592 -17.13 -12.08 17.79
CA MET A 592 -15.69 -12.31 17.84
C MET A 592 -15.29 -12.87 19.21
N THR A 593 -14.48 -13.93 19.20
CA THR A 593 -13.92 -14.57 20.41
C THR A 593 -12.40 -14.44 20.51
N ASP A 594 -11.74 -14.11 19.41
CA ASP A 594 -10.30 -13.90 19.32
C ASP A 594 -10.00 -12.40 19.21
N ALA A 595 -8.75 -12.02 19.51
CA ALA A 595 -8.28 -10.65 19.38
C ALA A 595 -8.55 -10.10 17.97
N ASN A 596 -9.23 -8.95 17.89
CA ASN A 596 -9.51 -8.25 16.64
C ASN A 596 -8.79 -6.90 16.55
N GLY A 597 -8.00 -6.54 17.57
CA GLY A 597 -7.17 -5.35 17.56
C GLY A 597 -6.19 -5.32 18.72
N LYS A 598 -5.43 -4.22 18.78
CA LYS A 598 -4.57 -3.87 19.89
C LYS A 598 -4.96 -2.53 20.46
N ILE A 599 -4.87 -2.37 21.78
CA ILE A 599 -5.09 -1.09 22.46
C ILE A 599 -3.79 -0.59 23.08
N SER A 600 -3.55 0.71 22.96
CA SER A 600 -2.42 1.41 23.57
C SER A 600 -2.81 2.79 24.08
N LEU A 601 -1.98 3.39 24.93
CA LEU A 601 -2.18 4.77 25.38
C LEU A 601 -1.90 5.75 24.24
N ARG A 602 -2.68 6.84 24.17
CA ARG A 602 -2.44 7.92 23.21
C ARG A 602 -2.30 9.30 23.86
N GLY A 603 -1.65 10.17 23.10
CA GLY A 603 -1.35 11.55 23.45
C GLY A 603 -0.12 11.68 24.35
N ASN A 604 0.29 12.93 24.58
CA ASN A 604 1.44 13.27 25.39
C ASN A 604 0.98 13.71 26.79
N SER A 605 0.37 14.91 26.90
CA SER A 605 -0.16 15.44 28.16
C SER A 605 -1.29 14.58 28.76
N SER A 606 -2.11 13.96 27.91
CA SER A 606 -3.19 13.04 28.33
C SER A 606 -2.69 11.81 29.09
N ARG A 607 -1.40 11.44 28.98
CA ARG A 607 -0.76 10.38 29.77
C ARG A 607 -0.45 10.78 31.21
N TYR A 608 -0.71 12.02 31.60
CA TYR A 608 -0.66 12.45 33.00
C TYR A 608 -2.06 12.52 33.64
N ALA A 609 -3.13 12.48 32.84
CA ALA A 609 -4.50 12.54 33.34
C ALA A 609 -4.96 11.21 33.95
N SER A 610 -5.73 11.25 35.05
CA SER A 610 -6.27 10.04 35.69
C SER A 610 -7.16 9.21 34.76
N GLN A 611 -7.93 9.87 33.88
CA GLN A 611 -8.69 9.19 32.83
C GLN A 611 -7.88 9.21 31.52
N ARG A 612 -7.45 8.03 31.08
CA ARG A 612 -6.56 7.88 29.92
C ARG A 612 -7.31 8.01 28.60
N SER A 613 -6.56 8.38 27.56
CA SER A 613 -7.00 8.29 26.17
C SER A 613 -6.34 7.09 25.50
N TYR A 614 -7.03 6.45 24.56
CA TYR A 614 -6.60 5.19 23.98
C TYR A 614 -6.57 5.25 22.46
N LYS A 615 -5.67 4.47 21.86
CA LYS A 615 -5.65 4.15 20.44
C LYS A 615 -5.96 2.66 20.30
N ILE A 616 -6.97 2.32 19.50
CA ILE A 616 -7.28 0.94 19.14
C ILE A 616 -6.91 0.74 17.68
N LYS A 617 -5.99 -0.18 17.39
CA LYS A 617 -5.58 -0.55 16.04
C LYS A 617 -6.14 -1.91 15.68
N LEU A 618 -7.15 -1.93 14.82
CA LEU A 618 -7.83 -3.14 14.36
C LEU A 618 -6.90 -3.97 13.46
N ASN A 619 -6.91 -5.28 13.65
CA ASN A 619 -6.20 -6.21 12.78
C ASN A 619 -6.98 -6.45 11.47
N ASP A 620 -6.38 -7.18 10.52
CA ASP A 620 -7.00 -7.39 9.20
C ASP A 620 -8.29 -8.24 9.26
N GLN A 621 -8.46 -9.06 10.31
CA GLN A 621 -9.62 -9.93 10.48
C GLN A 621 -10.85 -9.21 11.03
N ALA A 622 -10.66 -8.09 11.74
CA ALA A 622 -11.74 -7.27 12.28
C ALA A 622 -12.59 -6.57 11.20
N GLY A 623 -12.06 -6.42 9.99
CA GLY A 623 -12.62 -5.51 8.99
C GLY A 623 -12.26 -4.04 9.28
N LEU A 624 -13.08 -3.12 8.77
CA LEU A 624 -12.95 -1.68 9.03
C LEU A 624 -14.15 -1.21 9.84
N TRP A 625 -13.92 -0.30 10.77
CA TRP A 625 -14.94 0.41 11.53
C TRP A 625 -15.14 1.78 10.89
N HIS A 626 -16.31 2.03 10.29
CA HIS A 626 -16.60 3.26 9.53
C HIS A 626 -15.52 3.65 8.50
N ASP A 627 -14.99 2.67 7.76
CA ASP A 627 -13.88 2.82 6.80
C ASP A 627 -12.51 3.16 7.44
N GLN A 628 -12.37 2.93 8.74
CA GLN A 628 -11.16 3.18 9.51
C GLN A 628 -10.62 1.90 10.16
N ARG A 629 -9.30 1.88 10.39
CA ARG A 629 -8.59 0.79 11.07
C ARG A 629 -8.05 1.19 12.45
N THR A 630 -7.81 2.48 12.64
CA THR A 630 -7.29 3.03 13.89
C THR A 630 -8.34 3.92 14.50
N LEU A 631 -8.80 3.58 15.69
CA LEU A 631 -9.76 4.36 16.46
C LEU A 631 -9.00 5.14 17.53
N ASN A 632 -8.95 6.47 17.42
CA ASN A 632 -8.40 7.31 18.49
C ASN A 632 -9.51 7.70 19.45
N LEU A 633 -9.58 7.09 20.62
CA LEU A 633 -10.55 7.42 21.66
C LEU A 633 -9.94 8.46 22.61
N ASN A 634 -10.29 9.73 22.41
CA ASN A 634 -9.83 10.83 23.23
C ASN A 634 -10.77 11.07 24.41
N LYS A 635 -10.20 11.15 25.61
CA LYS A 635 -10.97 11.45 26.82
C LYS A 635 -11.23 12.94 27.00
N HIS A 636 -10.32 13.78 26.50
CA HIS A 636 -10.31 15.22 26.73
C HIS A 636 -10.32 15.58 28.21
N ALA A 637 -9.44 14.94 29.00
CA ALA A 637 -9.40 15.04 30.47
C ALA A 637 -9.38 16.48 31.02
N PHE A 638 -8.77 17.39 30.27
CA PHE A 638 -8.59 18.79 30.65
C PHE A 638 -9.68 19.72 30.08
N ASP A 639 -10.48 19.25 29.13
CA ASP A 639 -11.62 20.00 28.60
C ASP A 639 -12.84 19.79 29.52
N PRO A 640 -13.29 20.82 30.28
CA PRO A 640 -14.48 20.70 31.12
C PRO A 640 -15.76 20.41 30.32
N SER A 641 -15.81 20.77 29.04
CA SER A 641 -17.00 20.62 28.20
C SER A 641 -17.08 19.24 27.54
N ARG A 642 -15.93 18.60 27.30
CA ARG A 642 -15.74 17.37 26.49
C ARG A 642 -16.11 17.51 25.01
N ILE A 643 -16.42 18.71 24.53
CA ILE A 643 -16.96 18.93 23.18
C ILE A 643 -16.08 19.80 22.29
N ARG A 644 -15.09 20.54 22.83
CA ARG A 644 -14.30 21.52 22.06
C ARG A 644 -13.71 20.95 20.78
N ASN A 645 -13.11 19.77 20.88
CA ASN A 645 -12.46 19.13 19.74
C ASN A 645 -13.46 18.77 18.63
N LYS A 646 -14.59 18.18 19.02
CA LYS A 646 -15.65 17.80 18.08
C LYS A 646 -16.27 19.05 17.45
N LEU A 647 -16.64 20.04 18.27
CA LEU A 647 -17.15 21.33 17.80
C LEU A 647 -16.24 21.96 16.74
N SER A 648 -14.93 21.97 16.98
CA SER A 648 -13.97 22.51 16.02
C SER A 648 -13.97 21.74 14.70
N PHE A 649 -13.92 20.40 14.73
CA PHE A 649 -13.94 19.61 13.51
C PHE A 649 -15.26 19.71 12.75
N ASP A 650 -16.39 19.68 13.46
CA ASP A 650 -17.72 19.84 12.86
C ASP A 650 -17.87 21.22 12.18
N ILE A 651 -17.27 22.29 12.75
CA ILE A 651 -17.24 23.60 12.09
C ILE A 651 -16.33 23.55 10.85
N LEU A 652 -15.12 22.99 10.97
CA LEU A 652 -14.16 22.89 9.86
C LEU A 652 -14.70 22.08 8.67
N GLU A 653 -15.61 21.13 8.90
CA GLU A 653 -16.33 20.41 7.84
C GLU A 653 -17.13 21.35 6.95
N THR A 654 -17.65 22.46 7.50
CA THR A 654 -18.47 23.43 6.76
C THR A 654 -17.65 24.44 5.93
N LEU A 655 -16.34 24.55 6.20
CA LEU A 655 -15.50 25.57 5.57
C LEU A 655 -15.00 25.14 4.18
N PRO A 656 -14.83 26.09 3.24
CA PRO A 656 -14.14 25.83 1.98
C PRO A 656 -12.64 25.65 2.20
N ASP A 657 -11.92 25.15 1.19
CA ASP A 657 -10.44 25.15 1.12
C ASP A 657 -9.69 24.43 2.26
N ILE A 658 -10.38 23.68 3.11
CA ILE A 658 -9.80 22.90 4.21
C ILE A 658 -10.47 21.54 4.33
N THR A 659 -9.67 20.53 4.67
CA THR A 659 -10.14 19.17 5.00
C THR A 659 -10.20 18.99 6.50
N SER A 660 -11.36 18.59 7.03
CA SER A 660 -11.57 18.29 8.46
C SER A 660 -11.39 16.80 8.78
N LEU A 661 -11.34 16.44 10.06
CA LEU A 661 -11.26 15.07 10.55
C LEU A 661 -12.63 14.60 11.03
N ARG A 662 -13.07 13.41 10.61
CA ARG A 662 -14.32 12.84 11.11
C ARG A 662 -14.25 12.61 12.62
N SER A 663 -15.31 12.96 13.33
CA SER A 663 -15.37 12.86 14.80
C SER A 663 -16.69 12.26 15.29
N GLN A 664 -16.63 11.36 16.28
CA GLN A 664 -17.80 10.62 16.76
C GLN A 664 -17.76 10.43 18.27
N PHE A 665 -18.85 10.73 18.99
CA PHE A 665 -18.93 10.39 20.42
C PHE A 665 -19.03 8.88 20.62
N VAL A 666 -18.27 8.40 21.61
CA VAL A 666 -18.19 6.99 21.99
C VAL A 666 -18.36 6.86 23.49
N GLN A 667 -19.24 5.98 23.93
CA GLN A 667 -19.25 5.52 25.32
C GLN A 667 -18.41 4.25 25.42
N LEU A 668 -17.30 4.31 26.16
CA LEU A 668 -16.38 3.19 26.27
C LEU A 668 -16.74 2.29 27.45
N TYR A 669 -16.83 0.99 27.19
CA TYR A 669 -17.01 -0.06 28.18
C TYR A 669 -15.82 -1.02 28.13
N VAL A 670 -15.16 -1.26 29.26
CA VAL A 670 -13.96 -2.12 29.30
C VAL A 670 -14.20 -3.35 30.16
N LYS A 671 -13.86 -4.53 29.63
CA LYS A 671 -13.75 -5.78 30.40
C LYS A 671 -12.29 -6.20 30.43
N ASP A 672 -11.68 -6.11 31.60
CA ASP A 672 -10.29 -6.50 31.79
C ASP A 672 -10.15 -7.97 32.17
N LEU A 673 -9.52 -8.78 31.29
CA LEU A 673 -9.14 -10.17 31.55
C LEU A 673 -7.61 -10.36 31.63
N SER A 674 -6.82 -9.28 31.53
CA SER A 674 -5.35 -9.35 31.39
C SER A 674 -4.64 -10.02 32.58
N GLU A 675 -5.24 -9.99 33.77
CA GLU A 675 -4.71 -10.60 35.00
C GLU A 675 -5.24 -12.03 35.25
N GLY A 676 -5.66 -12.75 34.19
CA GLY A 676 -6.26 -14.08 34.33
C GLY A 676 -7.66 -14.04 34.93
N GLY A 677 -8.40 -12.95 34.67
CA GLY A 677 -9.71 -12.67 35.25
C GLY A 677 -10.81 -13.64 34.83
N ASN A 678 -11.88 -13.68 35.63
CA ASN A 678 -13.10 -14.45 35.32
C ASN A 678 -13.71 -13.94 34.00
N PRO A 679 -13.92 -14.79 32.96
CA PRO A 679 -14.58 -14.41 31.70
C PRO A 679 -15.96 -13.76 31.89
N ASP A 680 -16.63 -14.08 33.01
CA ASP A 680 -17.94 -13.54 33.40
C ASP A 680 -17.86 -12.15 34.07
N LYS A 681 -16.68 -11.53 34.16
CA LYS A 681 -16.55 -10.16 34.68
C LYS A 681 -17.43 -9.20 33.84
N PRO A 682 -18.26 -8.34 34.47
CA PRO A 682 -19.06 -7.37 33.73
C PRO A 682 -18.17 -6.31 33.08
N PHE A 683 -18.68 -5.67 32.03
CA PHE A 683 -18.03 -4.49 31.47
C PHE A 683 -18.16 -3.31 32.44
N GLU A 684 -17.07 -2.58 32.63
CA GLU A 684 -17.01 -1.36 33.41
C GLU A 684 -17.21 -0.14 32.49
N ASP A 685 -18.04 0.82 32.90
CA ASP A 685 -18.27 2.06 32.15
C ASP A 685 -17.12 3.04 32.36
N TYR A 686 -16.43 3.41 31.28
CA TYR A 686 -15.32 4.37 31.29
C TYR A 686 -15.77 5.80 30.90
N GLY A 687 -17.07 5.99 30.70
CA GLY A 687 -17.69 7.29 30.40
C GLY A 687 -17.54 7.70 28.94
N LEU A 688 -17.65 9.01 28.70
CA LEU A 688 -17.65 9.58 27.35
C LEU A 688 -16.24 9.75 26.80
N TYR A 689 -16.07 9.43 25.53
CA TYR A 689 -14.89 9.67 24.70
C TYR A 689 -15.32 10.29 23.37
N THR A 690 -14.38 10.92 22.70
CA THR A 690 -14.53 11.35 21.31
C THR A 690 -13.57 10.57 20.44
N HIS A 691 -14.10 9.81 19.49
CA HIS A 691 -13.31 9.23 18.43
C HIS A 691 -12.90 10.33 17.43
N ILE A 692 -11.60 10.39 17.08
CA ILE A 692 -11.08 11.25 16.01
C ILE A 692 -10.42 10.38 14.93
N GLU A 693 -10.75 10.63 13.67
CA GLU A 693 -10.16 9.93 12.52
C GLU A 693 -8.62 10.01 12.55
N GLN A 694 -7.95 8.91 12.23
CA GLN A 694 -6.49 8.87 12.21
C GLN A 694 -5.96 9.47 10.89
N PRO A 695 -5.21 10.58 10.90
CA PRO A 695 -4.59 11.15 9.72
C PRO A 695 -3.46 10.22 9.26
N ASN A 696 -3.74 9.44 8.23
CA ASN A 696 -2.86 8.48 7.62
C ASN A 696 -3.29 8.29 6.15
N LYS A 697 -2.67 7.32 5.48
CA LYS A 697 -3.03 6.92 4.11
C LYS A 697 -4.53 6.65 3.88
N MET A 698 -5.22 6.06 4.86
CA MET A 698 -6.66 5.78 4.75
C MET A 698 -7.49 7.06 4.86
N PHE A 699 -7.14 7.97 5.77
CA PHE A 699 -7.74 9.31 5.84
C PHE A 699 -7.61 10.02 4.50
N LEU A 700 -6.40 10.14 3.94
CA LEU A 700 -6.20 10.78 2.65
C LEU A 700 -7.09 10.16 1.56
N LYS A 701 -7.14 8.82 1.51
CA LYS A 701 -8.01 8.10 0.57
C LYS A 701 -9.50 8.38 0.79
N ASN A 702 -9.97 8.37 2.04
CA ASN A 702 -11.37 8.56 2.39
C ASN A 702 -11.84 9.97 2.01
N HIS A 703 -10.97 10.96 2.18
CA HIS A 703 -11.20 12.38 1.83
C HIS A 703 -10.89 12.71 0.37
N TRP A 704 -10.64 11.70 -0.48
CA TRP A 704 -10.30 11.85 -1.91
C TRP A 704 -8.99 12.62 -2.20
N LEU A 705 -8.16 12.76 -1.18
CA LEU A 705 -6.79 13.24 -1.29
C LEU A 705 -5.86 12.11 -1.79
N ASP A 706 -4.68 12.48 -2.28
CA ASP A 706 -3.68 11.50 -2.75
C ASP A 706 -3.14 10.64 -1.58
N PRO A 707 -3.44 9.33 -1.52
CA PRO A 707 -3.02 8.44 -0.45
C PRO A 707 -1.52 8.10 -0.47
N TYR A 708 -0.77 8.59 -1.46
CA TYR A 708 0.68 8.46 -1.56
C TYR A 708 1.43 9.79 -1.37
N GLY A 709 0.71 10.86 -1.02
CA GLY A 709 1.30 12.16 -0.73
C GLY A 709 2.15 12.16 0.55
N GLN A 710 2.92 13.23 0.72
CA GLN A 710 3.56 13.53 2.00
C GLN A 710 2.49 14.00 2.99
N LEU A 711 2.54 13.47 4.21
CA LEU A 711 1.68 13.90 5.31
C LEU A 711 2.52 13.90 6.58
N TYR A 712 2.71 15.08 7.17
CA TYR A 712 3.47 15.28 8.39
C TYR A 712 2.58 15.90 9.45
N LYS A 713 2.75 15.52 10.70
CA LYS A 713 2.09 16.18 11.83
C LYS A 713 3.10 17.02 12.60
N ALA A 714 2.75 18.29 12.86
CA ALA A 714 3.57 19.20 13.65
C ALA A 714 3.69 18.73 15.11
N VAL A 715 4.92 18.64 15.61
CA VAL A 715 5.24 18.30 17.01
C VAL A 715 5.89 19.48 17.73
N MET A 716 6.86 20.14 17.10
CA MET A 716 7.49 21.40 17.54
C MET A 716 8.18 22.01 16.31
N PHE A 717 7.37 22.53 15.38
CA PHE A 717 7.83 22.91 14.05
C PHE A 717 7.39 24.33 13.67
N GLU A 718 8.39 25.21 13.50
CA GLU A 718 8.19 26.65 13.28
C GLU A 718 8.75 27.10 11.92
N PHE A 719 8.80 26.18 10.95
CA PHE A 719 9.29 26.41 9.58
C PHE A 719 10.76 26.87 9.46
N PHE A 720 11.58 26.69 10.50
CA PHE A 720 13.04 26.75 10.33
C PHE A 720 13.55 25.54 9.54
N ARG A 721 14.79 25.63 9.05
CA ARG A 721 15.37 24.55 8.23
C ARG A 721 15.69 23.27 9.02
N TYR A 722 16.09 23.38 10.29
CA TYR A 722 16.48 22.25 11.15
C TYR A 722 17.42 21.24 10.45
N PRO A 723 18.62 21.66 10.00
CA PRO A 723 19.48 20.81 9.17
C PRO A 723 20.00 19.56 9.90
N ASP A 724 20.01 19.54 11.23
CA ASP A 724 20.45 18.39 12.03
C ASP A 724 19.34 17.34 12.19
N GLU A 725 18.08 17.78 12.32
CA GLU A 725 16.91 16.92 12.51
C GLU A 725 16.19 16.55 11.19
N ILE A 726 16.03 17.49 10.25
CA ILE A 726 15.30 17.31 9.00
C ILE A 726 16.28 17.08 7.85
N LYS A 727 16.46 15.80 7.48
CA LYS A 727 17.37 15.36 6.42
C LYS A 727 16.68 14.47 5.39
N SER A 728 17.28 14.37 4.20
CA SER A 728 16.83 13.43 3.16
C SER A 728 17.00 11.99 3.67
N GLN A 729 16.09 11.09 3.31
CA GLN A 729 16.20 9.68 3.69
C GLN A 729 17.46 9.01 3.10
N SER A 730 17.98 9.54 1.99
CA SER A 730 19.24 9.08 1.40
C SER A 730 20.51 9.58 2.12
N ASP A 731 20.38 10.50 3.08
CA ASP A 731 21.50 11.01 3.87
C ASP A 731 21.97 9.94 4.88
N PRO A 732 23.28 9.60 4.93
CA PRO A 732 23.79 8.60 5.88
C PRO A 732 23.58 8.93 7.36
N SER A 733 23.37 10.21 7.69
CA SER A 733 23.11 10.70 9.04
C SER A 733 21.63 10.91 9.35
N TYR A 734 20.72 10.53 8.43
CA TYR A 734 19.28 10.56 8.69
C TYR A 734 18.92 9.71 9.90
N ASN A 735 18.19 10.32 10.83
CA ASN A 735 17.64 9.66 12.00
C ASN A 735 16.16 10.01 12.10
N LYS A 736 15.32 8.98 12.05
CA LYS A 736 13.87 9.13 12.07
C LYS A 736 13.35 9.73 13.39
N GLU A 737 13.89 9.31 14.53
CA GLU A 737 13.48 9.84 15.84
C GLU A 737 13.81 11.34 15.96
N ALA A 738 14.98 11.75 15.45
CA ALA A 738 15.37 13.16 15.38
C ALA A 738 14.42 13.94 14.45
N PHE A 739 14.07 13.40 13.28
CA PHE A 739 13.09 14.01 12.38
C PHE A 739 11.71 14.15 13.06
N GLU A 740 11.21 13.08 13.68
CA GLU A 740 9.91 13.01 14.33
C GLU A 740 9.84 13.82 15.64
N SER A 741 10.98 14.31 16.15
CA SER A 741 11.00 15.35 17.19
C SER A 741 10.43 16.69 16.72
N ARG A 742 10.40 16.93 15.39
CA ARG A 742 9.83 18.12 14.75
C ARG A 742 8.52 17.79 14.03
N LEU A 743 8.53 16.75 13.20
CA LEU A 743 7.43 16.37 12.31
C LEU A 743 7.19 14.86 12.32
N GLU A 744 6.09 14.39 12.88
CA GLU A 744 5.70 12.97 12.87
C GLU A 744 5.29 12.53 11.45
N ILE A 745 5.83 11.42 10.95
CA ILE A 745 5.67 10.99 9.55
C ILE A 745 4.44 10.09 9.40
N ASN A 746 3.33 10.67 8.89
CA ASN A 746 2.05 9.98 8.74
C ASN A 746 1.74 9.52 7.29
N GLY A 747 2.53 9.98 6.32
CA GLY A 747 2.39 9.68 4.89
C GLY A 747 3.66 9.06 4.29
N ARG A 748 4.02 9.51 3.07
CA ARG A 748 5.23 9.04 2.38
C ARG A 748 6.50 9.55 3.06
N GLU A 749 7.44 8.65 3.30
CA GLU A 749 8.76 8.96 3.90
C GLU A 749 9.78 9.36 2.80
N GLU A 750 9.53 10.49 2.14
CA GLU A 750 10.45 11.13 1.18
C GLU A 750 10.45 12.66 1.41
N HIS A 751 11.57 13.20 1.90
CA HIS A 751 11.63 14.52 2.53
C HIS A 751 12.18 15.64 1.63
N ASP A 752 12.70 15.32 0.44
CA ASP A 752 13.41 16.30 -0.39
C ASP A 752 12.53 17.50 -0.79
N LYS A 753 11.25 17.27 -1.02
CA LYS A 753 10.26 18.32 -1.31
C LYS A 753 9.97 19.22 -0.11
N LEU A 754 9.90 18.65 1.10
CA LEU A 754 9.75 19.40 2.34
C LEU A 754 10.99 20.27 2.58
N ILE A 755 12.17 19.69 2.36
CA ILE A 755 13.46 20.38 2.48
C ILE A 755 13.52 21.54 1.49
N ALA A 756 13.15 21.34 0.22
CA ALA A 756 13.13 22.39 -0.78
C ALA A 756 12.20 23.57 -0.41
N MET A 757 11.01 23.28 0.14
CA MET A 757 10.12 24.31 0.66
C MET A 757 10.78 25.07 1.82
N LEU A 758 11.38 24.35 2.78
CA LEU A 758 12.04 24.96 3.94
C LEU A 758 13.23 25.85 3.54
N GLU A 759 14.04 25.44 2.57
CA GLU A 759 15.14 26.26 2.06
C GLU A 759 14.63 27.59 1.47
N ASP A 760 13.56 27.55 0.68
CA ASP A 760 12.97 28.76 0.09
C ASP A 760 12.31 29.66 1.16
N VAL A 761 11.63 29.07 2.15
CA VAL A 761 11.07 29.80 3.31
C VAL A 761 12.16 30.47 4.14
N ASN A 762 13.33 29.85 4.29
CA ASN A 762 14.44 30.39 5.07
C ASN A 762 15.36 31.32 4.26
N ASN A 763 15.20 31.39 2.94
CA ASN A 763 15.95 32.29 2.06
C ASN A 763 15.34 33.71 2.07
N MET A 764 15.95 34.62 2.84
CA MET A 764 15.50 36.01 2.97
C MET A 764 15.69 36.85 1.69
N ALA A 765 16.41 36.36 0.68
CA ALA A 765 16.57 37.05 -0.60
C ALA A 765 15.41 36.78 -1.59
N LEU A 766 14.63 35.72 -1.38
CA LEU A 766 13.43 35.44 -2.18
C LEU A 766 12.24 36.25 -1.63
N PRO A 767 11.45 36.95 -2.44
CA PRO A 767 10.18 37.55 -1.99
C PRO A 767 9.24 36.49 -1.43
N ILE A 768 8.49 36.82 -0.37
CA ILE A 768 7.58 35.86 0.27
C ILE A 768 6.45 35.41 -0.67
N ASP A 769 5.97 36.29 -1.54
CA ASP A 769 4.92 35.99 -2.53
C ASP A 769 5.36 34.88 -3.48
N ALA A 770 6.63 34.92 -3.93
CA ALA A 770 7.21 33.88 -4.79
C ALA A 770 7.36 32.54 -4.08
N VAL A 771 7.56 32.54 -2.75
CA VAL A 771 7.58 31.31 -1.94
C VAL A 771 6.17 30.73 -1.86
N PHE A 772 5.16 31.57 -1.62
CA PHE A 772 3.75 31.14 -1.58
C PHE A 772 3.29 30.60 -2.93
N GLU A 773 3.50 31.35 -4.03
CA GLU A 773 3.16 30.92 -5.40
C GLU A 773 3.76 29.55 -5.74
N LYS A 774 4.96 29.25 -5.25
CA LYS A 774 5.67 28.00 -5.53
C LYS A 774 5.24 26.83 -4.65
N HIS A 775 5.01 27.08 -3.35
CA HIS A 775 4.96 26.01 -2.34
C HIS A 775 3.67 25.94 -1.56
N PHE A 776 2.78 26.92 -1.59
CA PHE A 776 1.60 26.94 -0.72
C PHE A 776 0.35 27.32 -1.49
N ASP A 777 -0.78 26.79 -1.03
CA ASP A 777 -2.09 27.25 -1.47
C ASP A 777 -2.54 28.38 -0.54
N LEU A 778 -2.74 29.58 -1.09
CA LEU A 778 -2.97 30.78 -0.30
C LEU A 778 -4.35 30.75 0.36
N ASP A 779 -5.38 30.26 -0.32
CA ASP A 779 -6.74 30.18 0.21
C ASP A 779 -6.82 29.17 1.35
N ASN A 780 -6.21 27.99 1.21
CA ASN A 780 -6.09 27.00 2.28
C ASN A 780 -5.33 27.58 3.50
N TYR A 781 -4.20 28.26 3.26
CA TYR A 781 -3.40 28.86 4.34
C TYR A 781 -4.17 29.94 5.11
N LEU A 782 -4.84 30.86 4.40
CA LEU A 782 -5.63 31.93 5.00
C LEU A 782 -6.84 31.37 5.75
N THR A 783 -7.54 30.38 5.17
CA THR A 783 -8.68 29.72 5.82
C THR A 783 -8.25 29.02 7.11
N TRP A 784 -7.14 28.28 7.08
CA TRP A 784 -6.60 27.61 8.28
C TRP A 784 -6.23 28.63 9.38
N LEU A 785 -5.51 29.70 9.03
CA LEU A 785 -5.15 30.76 9.99
C LEU A 785 -6.38 31.45 10.58
N ALA A 786 -7.30 31.90 9.74
CA ALA A 786 -8.49 32.63 10.16
C ALA A 786 -9.39 31.77 11.06
N ALA A 787 -9.58 30.49 10.73
CA ALA A 787 -10.32 29.56 11.57
C ALA A 787 -9.66 29.39 12.95
N ASN A 788 -8.34 29.23 13.00
CA ASN A 788 -7.61 29.11 14.28
C ASN A 788 -7.70 30.38 15.13
N MET A 789 -7.67 31.56 14.51
CA MET A 789 -7.83 32.82 15.23
C MET A 789 -9.25 32.97 15.78
N LEU A 790 -10.29 32.65 15.00
CA LEU A 790 -11.68 32.72 15.44
C LEU A 790 -12.00 31.69 16.54
N MET A 791 -11.38 30.52 16.50
CA MET A 791 -11.50 29.48 17.54
C MET A 791 -10.53 29.69 18.72
N ASP A 792 -9.67 30.71 18.69
CA ASP A 792 -8.62 30.96 19.70
C ASP A 792 -7.73 29.72 19.97
N ASN A 793 -7.32 29.00 18.93
CA ASN A 793 -6.42 27.84 19.05
C ASN A 793 -4.95 28.28 18.94
N MET A 794 -4.33 28.53 20.09
CA MET A 794 -3.04 29.22 20.22
C MET A 794 -1.83 28.30 19.91
N ASP A 795 -1.96 27.00 20.17
CA ASP A 795 -0.89 26.01 19.96
C ASP A 795 -0.57 25.74 18.47
N THR A 796 -1.39 26.28 17.56
CA THR A 796 -1.21 26.14 16.11
C THR A 796 -0.02 26.90 15.53
N SER A 797 0.69 27.68 16.36
CA SER A 797 1.93 28.38 15.98
C SER A 797 3.10 27.42 15.68
N SER A 798 3.12 26.24 16.30
CA SER A 798 4.19 25.24 16.15
C SER A 798 3.73 23.77 16.25
N GLN A 799 2.46 23.54 16.59
CA GLN A 799 1.84 22.23 16.83
C GLN A 799 0.41 22.20 16.25
N ASN A 800 -0.37 21.15 16.49
CA ASN A 800 -1.82 21.12 16.19
C ASN A 800 -2.22 21.37 14.72
N PHE A 801 -1.32 21.07 13.78
CA PHE A 801 -1.64 20.99 12.37
C PHE A 801 -0.88 19.85 11.68
N LEU A 802 -1.37 19.50 10.49
CA LEU A 802 -0.73 18.60 9.56
C LEU A 802 -0.29 19.39 8.33
N LEU A 803 0.86 19.02 7.76
CA LEU A 803 1.28 19.44 6.43
C LEU A 803 1.05 18.30 5.46
N TYR A 804 0.21 18.54 4.48
CA TYR A 804 -0.12 17.61 3.42
C TYR A 804 0.39 18.14 2.08
N SER A 805 0.94 17.25 1.25
CA SER A 805 1.21 17.58 -0.13
C SER A 805 1.06 16.37 -1.05
N PRO A 806 0.26 16.47 -2.15
CA PRO A 806 0.12 15.40 -3.13
C PRO A 806 1.43 15.04 -3.79
N LEU A 807 1.59 13.80 -4.23
CA LEU A 807 2.86 13.31 -4.76
C LEU A 807 3.32 14.10 -6.00
N ASN A 808 2.38 14.52 -6.85
CA ASN A 808 2.65 15.19 -8.12
C ASN A 808 2.46 16.71 -8.08
N SER A 809 2.43 17.31 -6.88
CA SER A 809 2.37 18.77 -6.71
C SER A 809 3.58 19.25 -5.92
N ASN A 810 3.92 20.54 -6.00
CA ASN A 810 4.85 21.18 -5.06
C ASN A 810 4.10 21.94 -3.93
N THR A 811 2.78 22.05 -4.04
CA THR A 811 1.92 22.81 -3.13
C THR A 811 1.67 22.04 -1.84
N TRP A 812 1.96 22.68 -0.71
CA TRP A 812 1.68 22.24 0.64
C TRP A 812 0.37 22.84 1.15
N TYR A 813 -0.39 22.03 1.86
CA TYR A 813 -1.67 22.37 2.46
C TYR A 813 -1.61 22.14 3.97
N PHE A 814 -2.24 23.03 4.72
CA PHE A 814 -2.46 22.93 6.16
C PHE A 814 -3.76 22.20 6.43
N LEU A 815 -3.70 21.14 7.23
CA LEU A 815 -4.88 20.43 7.74
C LEU A 815 -4.91 20.52 9.28
N PRO A 816 -6.10 20.49 9.90
CA PRO A 816 -6.27 20.67 11.35
C PRO A 816 -5.91 19.39 12.13
N TRP A 817 -5.44 19.55 13.38
CA TRP A 817 -5.25 18.46 14.34
C TRP A 817 -5.34 18.98 15.79
N ASP A 818 -5.92 18.22 16.73
CA ASP A 818 -5.95 18.52 18.18
C ASP A 818 -6.48 19.94 18.56
N TYR A 819 -7.80 20.13 18.50
CA TYR A 819 -8.46 21.41 18.78
C TYR A 819 -9.16 21.43 20.15
N ASP A 820 -8.87 20.49 21.04
CA ASP A 820 -9.43 20.50 22.40
C ASP A 820 -8.85 21.61 23.29
N GLY A 821 -7.64 22.08 22.97
CA GLY A 821 -7.01 23.28 23.55
C GLY A 821 -7.54 24.61 23.02
N GLY A 822 -8.46 24.62 22.06
CA GLY A 822 -9.08 25.85 21.55
C GLY A 822 -10.13 26.44 22.49
N TRP A 823 -10.82 27.47 22.00
CA TRP A 823 -11.96 28.11 22.66
C TRP A 823 -11.62 28.74 24.01
N GLU A 824 -10.53 29.52 24.04
CA GLU A 824 -9.97 30.25 25.19
C GLU A 824 -9.55 29.36 26.39
N LEU A 825 -9.48 28.04 26.22
CA LEU A 825 -9.13 27.13 27.32
C LEU A 825 -7.76 27.46 27.99
N PRO A 826 -6.66 27.74 27.26
CA PRO A 826 -5.34 28.01 27.86
C PRO A 826 -5.24 29.37 28.55
N ARG A 827 -6.14 30.31 28.21
CA ARG A 827 -6.18 31.66 28.79
C ARG A 827 -6.62 31.63 30.25
N ASP A 828 -7.53 30.71 30.59
CA ASP A 828 -8.03 30.54 31.96
C ASP A 828 -7.02 29.88 32.90
N SER A 829 -6.13 29.02 32.37
CA SER A 829 -5.09 28.34 33.15
C SER A 829 -3.83 29.18 33.36
N ARG A 830 -3.86 30.49 33.05
CA ARG A 830 -2.68 31.39 33.02
C ARG A 830 -1.50 30.84 32.21
N SER A 831 -1.80 29.97 31.26
CA SER A 831 -0.80 29.34 30.40
C SER A 831 -0.55 30.17 29.15
N ALA A 832 -1.48 31.06 28.79
CA ALA A 832 -1.36 31.99 27.68
C ALA A 832 -0.49 33.20 28.02
N ASP A 833 0.47 33.49 27.16
CA ASP A 833 1.36 34.63 27.30
C ASP A 833 0.67 35.93 26.82
N SER A 834 1.12 37.07 27.32
CA SER A 834 0.50 38.38 27.02
C SER A 834 0.50 38.75 25.53
N TYR A 835 1.42 38.18 24.75
CA TYR A 835 1.55 38.41 23.30
C TYR A 835 0.80 37.37 22.45
N GLU A 836 0.29 36.28 23.03
CA GLU A 836 -0.35 35.21 22.27
C GLU A 836 -1.79 35.60 21.92
N SER A 837 -1.92 36.54 20.99
CA SER A 837 -3.18 37.02 20.43
C SER A 837 -2.98 37.33 18.95
N GLY A 838 -4.00 37.06 18.15
CA GLY A 838 -3.99 37.38 16.72
C GLY A 838 -2.74 36.87 15.99
N ILE A 839 -2.08 37.78 15.29
CA ILE A 839 -0.88 37.51 14.48
C ILE A 839 0.35 37.32 15.38
N SER A 840 0.44 38.02 16.51
CA SER A 840 1.57 37.93 17.43
C SER A 840 1.83 36.51 17.95
N ASN A 841 0.79 35.68 18.05
CA ASN A 841 0.90 34.25 18.40
C ASN A 841 1.79 33.45 17.42
N TYR A 842 1.79 33.82 16.14
CA TYR A 842 2.52 33.13 15.08
C TYR A 842 3.86 33.80 14.77
N TRP A 843 4.22 34.85 15.50
CA TRP A 843 5.32 35.73 15.12
C TRP A 843 6.71 35.09 15.24
N ASN A 844 6.84 34.00 16.02
CA ASN A 844 8.07 33.20 16.09
C ASN A 844 8.26 32.24 14.90
N SER A 845 7.19 31.90 14.17
CA SER A 845 7.28 31.01 13.01
C SER A 845 7.89 31.72 11.81
N LYS A 846 8.88 31.08 11.17
CA LYS A 846 9.62 31.68 10.05
C LYS A 846 8.71 32.02 8.86
N LEU A 847 7.81 31.11 8.50
CA LEU A 847 6.88 31.31 7.39
C LEU A 847 5.90 32.45 7.70
N HIS A 848 5.24 32.37 8.86
CA HIS A 848 4.17 33.28 9.22
C HIS A 848 4.70 34.71 9.45
N ASN A 849 5.83 34.86 10.17
CA ASN A 849 6.48 36.15 10.35
C ASN A 849 6.77 36.86 9.02
N ARG A 850 7.31 36.10 8.03
CA ARG A 850 7.59 36.64 6.71
C ARG A 850 6.33 37.04 5.96
N PHE A 851 5.27 36.25 6.08
CA PHE A 851 3.98 36.53 5.44
C PHE A 851 3.35 37.82 6.00
N PHE A 852 3.31 37.99 7.32
CA PHE A 852 2.64 39.12 7.97
C PHE A 852 3.37 40.46 7.89
N ARG A 853 4.63 40.48 7.44
CA ARG A 853 5.35 41.75 7.19
C ARG A 853 4.88 42.49 5.93
N SER A 854 3.91 41.95 5.21
CA SER A 854 3.22 42.61 4.09
C SER A 854 1.86 43.14 4.55
N GLU A 855 1.64 44.45 4.39
CA GLU A 855 0.34 45.09 4.64
C GLU A 855 -0.79 44.42 3.84
N GLU A 856 -0.49 44.04 2.58
CA GLU A 856 -1.45 43.36 1.72
C GLU A 856 -1.87 42.00 2.30
N HIS A 857 -0.91 41.21 2.79
CA HIS A 857 -1.19 39.91 3.39
C HIS A 857 -1.97 40.01 4.70
N VAL A 858 -1.67 41.00 5.54
CA VAL A 858 -2.45 41.27 6.76
C VAL A 858 -3.88 41.66 6.40
N ARG A 859 -4.07 42.47 5.35
CA ARG A 859 -5.41 42.79 4.83
C ARG A 859 -6.13 41.54 4.32
N MET A 860 -5.47 40.68 3.54
CA MET A 860 -6.08 39.42 3.06
C MET A 860 -6.53 38.51 4.21
N LEU A 861 -5.72 38.40 5.27
CA LEU A 861 -6.11 37.66 6.46
C LEU A 861 -7.29 38.30 7.18
N LYS A 862 -7.30 39.62 7.34
CA LYS A 862 -8.44 40.34 7.92
C LYS A 862 -9.73 40.09 7.14
N ASP A 863 -9.66 40.20 5.81
CA ASP A 863 -10.80 39.96 4.93
C ASP A 863 -11.28 38.50 5.06
N LYS A 864 -10.35 37.52 5.14
CA LYS A 864 -10.70 36.11 5.38
C LYS A 864 -11.29 35.87 6.77
N ILE A 865 -10.84 36.58 7.81
CA ILE A 865 -11.45 36.51 9.15
C ILE A 865 -12.87 37.04 9.13
N ASP A 866 -13.10 38.21 8.51
CA ASP A 866 -14.44 38.79 8.39
C ASP A 866 -15.35 37.85 7.55
N GLU A 867 -14.83 37.21 6.49
CA GLU A 867 -15.55 36.18 5.70
C GLU A 867 -15.92 34.96 6.56
N LEU A 868 -14.96 34.37 7.27
CA LEU A 868 -15.21 33.17 8.07
C LEU A 868 -16.06 33.46 9.31
N TYR A 869 -16.09 34.70 9.83
CA TYR A 869 -16.96 35.07 10.93
C TYR A 869 -18.44 34.93 10.57
N GLU A 870 -18.83 35.04 9.30
CA GLU A 870 -20.20 34.75 8.86
C GLU A 870 -20.60 33.28 9.10
N ILE A 871 -19.62 32.38 9.27
CA ILE A 871 -19.82 30.95 9.56
C ILE A 871 -19.48 30.65 11.04
N ILE A 872 -18.36 31.16 11.54
CA ILE A 872 -17.86 30.95 12.90
C ILE A 872 -18.20 32.17 13.76
N ASN A 873 -19.48 32.52 13.87
CA ASN A 873 -19.96 33.57 14.79
C ASN A 873 -20.61 32.98 16.03
N ASN A 874 -20.87 33.84 17.01
CA ASN A 874 -21.44 33.44 18.29
C ASN A 874 -22.79 32.71 18.16
N ASP A 875 -23.64 33.13 17.22
CA ASP A 875 -24.97 32.54 17.03
C ASP A 875 -24.88 31.12 16.44
N THR A 876 -24.01 30.95 15.43
CA THR A 876 -23.78 29.65 14.78
C THR A 876 -23.11 28.67 15.73
N VAL A 877 -22.05 29.11 16.44
CA VAL A 877 -21.39 28.30 17.47
C VAL A 877 -22.38 27.95 18.59
N GLY A 878 -23.17 28.91 19.08
CA GLY A 878 -24.22 28.67 20.07
C GLY A 878 -25.23 27.61 19.62
N THR A 879 -25.64 27.64 18.35
CA THR A 879 -26.57 26.67 17.77
C THR A 879 -25.96 25.26 17.67
N MET A 880 -24.68 25.16 17.28
CA MET A 880 -23.97 23.88 17.20
C MET A 880 -23.66 23.28 18.58
N LEU A 881 -23.51 24.12 19.61
CA LEU A 881 -23.27 23.68 20.98
C LEU A 881 -24.45 22.92 21.58
N GLU A 882 -25.70 23.30 21.29
CA GLU A 882 -26.90 22.71 21.90
C GLU A 882 -26.99 21.17 21.75
N PRO A 883 -26.91 20.58 20.55
CA PRO A 883 -26.96 19.12 20.41
C PRO A 883 -25.76 18.43 21.08
N LEU A 884 -24.55 18.98 20.94
CA LEU A 884 -23.33 18.42 21.55
C LEU A 884 -23.41 18.44 23.08
N ARG A 885 -23.92 19.53 23.64
CA ARG A 885 -24.21 19.68 25.06
C ARG A 885 -25.24 18.66 25.53
N GLY A 886 -26.31 18.46 24.77
CA GLY A 886 -27.33 17.45 25.06
C GLY A 886 -26.76 16.03 25.20
N ILE A 887 -25.65 15.75 24.53
CA ILE A 887 -24.93 14.48 24.60
C ILE A 887 -23.93 14.46 25.76
N ALA A 888 -23.08 15.48 25.89
CA ALA A 888 -21.97 15.46 26.85
C ALA A 888 -22.41 15.69 28.30
N GLU A 889 -23.38 16.58 28.52
CA GLU A 889 -23.82 17.01 29.85
C GLU A 889 -24.33 15.85 30.73
N PRO A 890 -25.13 14.88 30.22
CA PRO A 890 -25.52 13.69 30.98
C PRO A 890 -24.34 12.83 31.47
N PHE A 891 -23.23 12.80 30.72
CA PHE A 891 -22.06 12.00 31.08
C PHE A 891 -21.20 12.68 32.14
N VAL A 892 -20.87 13.95 31.95
CA VAL A 892 -20.03 14.71 32.89
C VAL A 892 -20.68 14.91 34.26
N LYS A 893 -22.01 14.71 34.35
CA LYS A 893 -22.80 14.76 35.59
C LYS A 893 -22.97 13.41 36.30
N ARG A 894 -22.38 12.33 35.80
CA ARG A 894 -22.48 10.99 36.39
C ARG A 894 -21.11 10.31 36.49
N THR A 895 -21.04 9.24 37.29
CA THR A 895 -19.87 8.37 37.37
C THR A 895 -19.67 7.64 36.02
N PRO A 896 -18.41 7.49 35.54
CA PRO A 896 -17.16 7.87 36.21
C PRO A 896 -16.75 9.34 36.05
N ASP A 897 -17.29 10.06 35.07
CA ASP A 897 -16.74 11.35 34.61
C ASP A 897 -16.83 12.48 35.64
N ILE A 898 -17.92 12.54 36.41
CA ILE A 898 -18.12 13.57 37.45
C ILE A 898 -16.97 13.60 38.47
N SER A 899 -16.31 12.45 38.71
CA SER A 899 -15.23 12.32 39.70
C SER A 899 -13.91 12.93 39.23
N PHE A 900 -13.80 13.31 37.95
CA PHE A 900 -12.56 13.77 37.33
C PHE A 900 -12.73 15.09 36.55
N MET A 901 -13.81 15.83 36.82
CA MET A 901 -14.06 17.12 36.16
C MET A 901 -13.08 18.19 36.64
N PRO A 902 -12.50 19.00 35.73
CA PRO A 902 -11.57 20.07 36.10
C PRO A 902 -12.28 21.28 36.73
N ILE A 903 -13.59 21.42 36.52
CA ILE A 903 -14.44 22.46 37.11
C ILE A 903 -15.63 21.85 37.86
N LYS A 904 -16.31 22.65 38.67
CA LYS A 904 -17.55 22.20 39.33
C LYS A 904 -18.68 22.09 38.31
N VAL A 905 -19.54 21.09 38.45
CA VAL A 905 -20.71 20.88 37.57
C VAL A 905 -21.60 22.13 37.44
N GLY A 906 -21.74 22.91 38.52
CA GLY A 906 -22.52 24.16 38.51
C GLY A 906 -21.94 25.27 37.64
N GLU A 907 -20.67 25.19 37.25
CA GLU A 907 -19.96 26.17 36.41
C GLU A 907 -20.04 25.79 34.91
N LEU A 908 -20.55 24.59 34.57
CA LEU A 908 -20.59 24.09 33.20
C LEU A 908 -21.45 24.94 32.25
N ASN A 909 -22.54 25.55 32.74
CA ASN A 909 -23.34 26.47 31.92
C ASN A 909 -22.53 27.68 31.47
N ARG A 910 -21.75 28.25 32.40
CA ARG A 910 -20.88 29.39 32.12
C ARG A 910 -19.78 29.02 31.13
N GLU A 911 -19.32 27.77 31.19
CA GLU A 911 -18.35 27.23 30.23
C GLU A 911 -18.91 27.21 28.80
N PHE A 912 -20.14 26.71 28.61
CA PHE A 912 -20.78 26.70 27.28
C PHE A 912 -21.07 28.13 26.77
N GLU A 913 -21.56 29.02 27.64
CA GLU A 913 -21.74 30.44 27.32
C GLU A 913 -20.41 31.11 26.93
N ARG A 914 -19.30 30.72 27.59
CA ARG A 914 -17.97 31.20 27.21
C ARG A 914 -17.61 30.76 25.81
N ILE A 915 -17.69 29.46 25.51
CA ILE A 915 -17.36 28.90 24.19
C ILE A 915 -18.16 29.61 23.08
N ALA A 916 -19.46 29.79 23.28
CA ALA A 916 -20.33 30.48 22.34
C ALA A 916 -19.88 31.92 22.02
N GLY A 917 -19.31 32.63 22.99
CA GLY A 917 -18.86 34.01 22.78
C GLY A 917 -17.41 34.17 22.29
N VAL A 918 -16.65 33.08 22.13
CA VAL A 918 -15.23 33.14 21.75
C VAL A 918 -15.00 33.83 20.39
N PRO A 919 -15.76 33.55 19.33
CA PRO A 919 -15.41 34.10 18.03
C PRO A 919 -15.36 35.62 17.98
N LEU A 920 -16.35 36.30 18.58
CA LEU A 920 -16.36 37.76 18.66
C LEU A 920 -15.16 38.29 19.45
N ARG A 921 -14.88 37.73 20.63
CA ARG A 921 -13.75 38.17 21.46
C ARG A 921 -12.41 37.94 20.78
N SER A 922 -12.28 36.85 20.04
CA SER A 922 -11.04 36.52 19.32
C SER A 922 -10.82 37.45 18.12
N MET A 923 -11.89 37.78 17.40
CA MET A 923 -11.85 38.80 16.35
C MET A 923 -11.47 40.19 16.90
N GLU A 924 -12.03 40.58 18.05
CA GLU A 924 -11.66 41.83 18.73
C GLU A 924 -10.18 41.83 19.14
N ARG A 925 -9.70 40.71 19.73
CA ARG A 925 -8.27 40.56 20.05
C ARG A 925 -7.37 40.63 18.83
N PHE A 926 -7.76 40.05 17.70
CA PHE A 926 -7.01 40.18 16.44
C PHE A 926 -6.95 41.64 15.98
N LYS A 927 -8.08 42.36 16.03
CA LYS A 927 -8.15 43.78 15.67
C LYS A 927 -7.30 44.65 16.60
N GLU A 928 -7.24 44.35 17.89
CA GLU A 928 -6.35 45.05 18.82
C GLU A 928 -4.87 44.66 18.64
N ASP A 929 -4.58 43.41 18.27
CA ASP A 929 -3.21 42.94 18.10
C ASP A 929 -2.52 43.62 16.92
N ILE A 930 -3.20 43.80 15.79
CA ILE A 930 -2.59 44.40 14.58
C ILE A 930 -2.21 45.87 14.75
N GLU A 931 -2.74 46.56 15.77
CA GLU A 931 -2.38 47.94 16.12
C GLU A 931 -1.15 48.01 17.04
N LYS A 932 -0.71 46.89 17.64
CA LYS A 932 0.44 46.88 18.57
C LYS A 932 1.75 46.64 17.81
N PRO A 933 2.89 47.15 18.32
CA PRO A 933 4.20 46.64 17.93
C PRO A 933 4.27 45.12 18.12
N LYS A 934 5.02 44.43 17.27
CA LYS A 934 5.11 42.98 17.29
C LYS A 934 6.21 42.48 18.25
N PRO A 935 6.04 41.31 18.87
CA PRO A 935 6.98 40.79 19.86
C PRO A 935 8.37 40.52 19.26
N PHE A 936 9.39 40.55 20.11
CA PHE A 936 10.81 40.49 19.78
C PHE A 936 11.59 39.76 20.88
N TYR A 937 12.85 39.36 20.63
CA TYR A 937 13.69 38.70 21.63
C TYR A 937 14.69 39.65 22.28
N LEU A 938 14.97 39.42 23.56
CA LEU A 938 16.11 39.99 24.25
C LEU A 938 17.36 39.16 23.91
N GLY A 939 18.47 39.81 23.58
CA GLY A 939 19.73 39.17 23.23
C GLY A 939 20.57 38.76 24.44
N ASP A 940 21.64 38.00 24.17
CA ASP A 940 22.62 37.65 25.20
C ASP A 940 23.36 38.90 25.71
N VAL A 941 23.63 38.96 27.02
CA VAL A 941 24.36 40.08 27.63
C VAL A 941 25.87 39.87 27.45
N ALA A 942 26.51 40.76 26.69
CA ALA A 942 27.95 40.73 26.48
C ALA A 942 28.70 41.56 27.53
N SER A 943 29.87 41.09 27.97
CA SER A 943 30.75 41.81 28.91
C SER A 943 32.05 42.23 28.22
N GLY A 944 32.40 43.51 28.30
CA GLY A 944 33.63 44.05 27.70
C GLY A 944 33.98 45.43 28.25
N GLY A 945 35.27 45.68 28.51
CA GLY A 945 35.76 47.00 28.95
C GLY A 945 35.19 47.51 30.29
N GLY A 946 34.79 46.61 31.20
CA GLY A 946 34.17 46.97 32.48
C GLY A 946 32.69 47.35 32.38
N LYS A 947 32.05 47.11 31.24
CA LYS A 947 30.63 47.35 30.99
C LYS A 947 29.92 46.10 30.47
N GLN A 948 28.61 46.12 30.62
CA GLN A 948 27.66 45.12 30.17
C GLN A 948 26.84 45.74 29.04
N THR A 949 26.78 45.02 27.92
CA THR A 949 26.06 45.44 26.71
C THR A 949 24.79 44.60 26.60
N PHE A 950 23.66 45.28 26.67
CA PHE A 950 22.32 44.72 26.50
C PHE A 950 21.86 45.04 25.08
N VAL A 951 21.46 44.01 24.33
CA VAL A 951 21.00 44.13 22.93
C VAL A 951 19.67 43.39 22.80
N TRP A 952 18.77 43.86 21.95
CA TRP A 952 17.52 43.17 21.62
C TRP A 952 17.20 43.29 20.13
N ASP A 953 16.30 42.44 19.66
CA ASP A 953 15.82 42.50 18.28
C ASP A 953 14.91 43.72 18.06
N PRO A 954 14.94 44.37 16.89
CA PRO A 954 13.98 45.41 16.57
C PRO A 954 12.56 44.82 16.47
N ALA A 955 11.62 45.43 17.19
CA ALA A 955 10.20 45.19 17.00
C ALA A 955 9.74 45.71 15.62
N PHE A 956 8.60 45.22 15.15
CA PHE A 956 8.01 45.62 13.88
C PHE A 956 6.62 46.20 14.12
N ASP A 957 6.28 47.27 13.43
CA ASP A 957 4.95 47.87 13.48
C ASP A 957 4.22 47.63 12.16
N LEU A 958 2.98 47.14 12.23
CA LEU A 958 2.19 46.83 11.03
C LEU A 958 1.56 48.08 10.40
N GLN A 959 1.47 49.19 11.13
CA GLN A 959 0.92 50.47 10.67
C GLN A 959 2.01 51.39 10.09
N GLY A 960 3.28 50.99 10.19
CA GLY A 960 4.43 51.75 9.71
C GLY A 960 4.85 52.88 10.64
N GLU A 961 4.42 52.86 11.91
CA GLU A 961 4.81 53.86 12.91
C GLU A 961 6.26 53.66 13.41
N ASP A 962 6.89 54.76 13.83
CA ASP A 962 8.21 54.72 14.46
C ASP A 962 8.13 54.06 15.86
N ILE A 963 9.04 53.13 16.13
CA ILE A 963 9.10 52.41 17.40
C ILE A 963 10.20 52.97 18.31
N VAL A 964 9.84 53.23 19.56
CA VAL A 964 10.77 53.53 20.65
C VAL A 964 10.76 52.44 21.72
N TYR A 965 11.85 52.33 22.48
CA TYR A 965 12.05 51.30 23.50
C TYR A 965 12.25 51.89 24.89
N ASP A 966 11.61 51.25 25.87
CA ASP A 966 11.74 51.53 27.29
C ASP A 966 12.52 50.38 27.94
N PHE A 967 13.78 50.63 28.31
CA PHE A 967 14.69 49.67 28.92
C PHE A 967 14.69 49.82 30.45
N MET A 968 14.60 48.71 31.17
CA MET A 968 14.68 48.65 32.63
C MET A 968 15.58 47.50 33.08
N ILE A 969 16.35 47.73 34.15
CA ILE A 969 17.11 46.69 34.86
C ILE A 969 16.93 46.83 36.37
N ALA A 970 16.75 45.70 37.05
CA ALA A 970 16.44 45.62 38.48
C ALA A 970 17.23 44.50 39.18
N LYS A 971 17.26 44.51 40.52
CA LYS A 971 17.86 43.45 41.35
C LYS A 971 16.92 42.28 41.65
N ASP A 972 15.63 42.46 41.37
CA ASP A 972 14.59 41.46 41.55
C ASP A 972 13.72 41.36 40.27
N PRO A 973 13.13 40.20 40.00
CA PRO A 973 12.37 39.97 38.77
C PRO A 973 11.00 40.67 38.77
N ALA A 974 10.51 41.14 39.92
CA ALA A 974 9.28 41.93 40.01
C ALA A 974 9.49 43.43 39.72
N PHE A 975 10.75 43.84 39.47
CA PHE A 975 11.16 45.23 39.23
C PHE A 975 10.79 46.18 40.38
N ALA A 976 10.81 45.70 41.62
CA ALA A 976 10.61 46.52 42.81
C ALA A 976 11.87 47.35 43.17
N GLN A 977 13.07 46.85 42.82
CA GLN A 977 14.38 47.47 43.06
C GLN A 977 15.08 47.79 41.74
N ILE A 978 14.58 48.81 41.04
CA ILE A 978 15.15 49.29 39.78
C ILE A 978 16.54 49.86 40.01
N VAL A 979 17.50 49.38 39.22
CA VAL A 979 18.89 49.84 39.18
C VAL A 979 19.05 50.97 38.17
N GLN A 980 18.48 50.80 36.98
CA GLN A 980 18.50 51.82 35.94
C GLN A 980 17.29 51.67 35.00
N GLU A 981 16.82 52.80 34.49
CA GLU A 981 15.77 52.91 33.49
C GLU A 981 16.21 53.90 32.41
N ARG A 982 15.89 53.58 31.14
CA ARG A 982 16.11 54.46 29.99
C ARG A 982 14.90 54.37 29.07
N MET A 983 14.25 55.51 28.84
CA MET A 983 12.98 55.60 28.11
C MET A 983 13.17 56.23 26.74
N ASN A 984 12.26 55.97 25.81
CA ASN A 984 12.23 56.54 24.45
C ASN A 984 13.54 56.31 23.65
N LEU A 985 14.14 55.14 23.80
CA LEU A 985 15.33 54.77 23.03
C LEU A 985 14.94 54.46 21.58
N THR A 986 15.70 54.99 20.62
CA THR A 986 15.53 54.67 19.19
C THR A 986 16.46 53.56 18.69
N GLY A 987 17.50 53.24 19.48
CA GLY A 987 18.42 52.13 19.21
C GLY A 987 18.08 50.89 20.02
N THR A 988 18.60 49.75 19.60
CA THR A 988 18.37 48.44 20.23
C THR A 988 19.51 47.99 21.16
N THR A 989 20.33 48.92 21.64
CA THR A 989 21.51 48.63 22.46
C THR A 989 21.65 49.61 23.62
N VAL A 990 21.98 49.07 24.80
CA VAL A 990 22.30 49.84 26.02
C VAL A 990 23.56 49.30 26.67
N GLU A 991 24.52 50.18 26.93
CA GLU A 991 25.72 49.86 27.74
C GLU A 991 25.61 50.45 29.15
N LEU A 992 25.85 49.60 30.16
CA LEU A 992 25.87 49.97 31.58
C LEU A 992 27.14 49.47 32.26
N ALA A 993 27.57 50.11 33.35
CA ALA A 993 28.58 49.57 34.26
C ALA A 993 27.88 49.05 35.51
N LEU A 994 27.90 47.73 35.71
CA LEU A 994 27.22 47.06 36.82
C LEU A 994 28.24 46.41 37.75
N SER A 995 27.98 46.46 39.06
CA SER A 995 28.73 45.66 40.04
C SER A 995 28.39 44.16 39.89
N PRO A 996 29.30 43.24 40.26
CA PRO A 996 29.02 41.81 40.25
C PRO A 996 27.73 41.47 41.01
N GLY A 997 26.91 40.61 40.42
CA GLY A 997 25.58 40.27 40.93
C GLY A 997 24.65 39.67 39.88
N THR A 998 23.46 39.24 40.32
CA THR A 998 22.38 38.82 39.43
C THR A 998 21.40 39.98 39.26
N TYR A 999 21.02 40.25 38.02
CA TYR A 999 20.08 41.30 37.64
C TYR A 999 19.01 40.72 36.72
N TYR A 1000 17.90 41.43 36.63
CA TYR A 1000 16.79 41.12 35.73
C TYR A 1000 16.51 42.34 34.88
N TRP A 1001 16.36 42.14 33.58
CA TRP A 1001 16.15 43.25 32.66
C TRP A 1001 15.00 42.94 31.70
N LYS A 1002 14.37 44.01 31.23
CA LYS A 1002 13.27 43.96 30.27
C LYS A 1002 13.31 45.17 29.34
N VAL A 1003 12.69 44.99 28.19
CA VAL A 1003 12.47 46.04 27.20
C VAL A 1003 11.02 46.02 26.77
N VAL A 1004 10.40 47.19 26.68
CA VAL A 1004 9.05 47.38 26.15
C VAL A 1004 9.15 48.23 24.89
N ALA A 1005 8.64 47.74 23.77
CA ALA A 1005 8.48 48.51 22.54
C ALA A 1005 7.19 49.32 22.60
N ARG A 1006 7.22 50.53 22.06
CA ARG A 1006 6.07 51.43 21.96
C ARG A 1006 6.07 52.19 20.64
N ASP A 1007 4.91 52.27 20.01
CA ASP A 1007 4.67 53.04 18.79
C ASP A 1007 4.29 54.51 19.09
N GLU A 1008 3.96 55.28 18.06
CA GLU A 1008 3.56 56.69 18.19
C GLU A 1008 2.15 56.82 18.79
N SER A 1009 1.26 55.87 18.46
CA SER A 1009 -0.10 55.75 18.97
C SER A 1009 -0.18 55.35 20.45
N GLY A 1010 0.94 54.95 21.05
CA GLY A 1010 1.09 54.63 22.46
C GLY A 1010 0.78 53.18 22.85
N HIS A 1011 0.56 52.30 21.87
CA HIS A 1011 0.48 50.87 22.10
C HIS A 1011 1.82 50.31 22.53
N LYS A 1012 1.79 49.19 23.27
CA LYS A 1012 2.98 48.62 23.90
C LYS A 1012 3.06 47.13 23.66
N GLN A 1013 4.29 46.65 23.52
CA GLN A 1013 4.59 45.23 23.39
C GLN A 1013 5.83 44.84 24.21
N THR A 1014 5.73 43.77 24.98
CA THR A 1014 6.87 43.15 25.68
C THR A 1014 7.56 42.12 24.80
N ALA A 1015 8.83 41.84 25.12
CA ALA A 1015 9.60 40.76 24.50
C ALA A 1015 9.00 39.37 24.79
N PHE A 1016 9.39 38.38 23.97
CA PHE A 1016 9.01 36.96 24.11
C PHE A 1016 9.57 36.30 25.36
N ASP A 1017 10.67 36.81 25.91
CA ASP A 1017 11.40 36.20 27.01
C ASP A 1017 10.54 35.97 28.27
N ILE A 1018 10.73 34.83 28.92
CA ILE A 1018 10.02 34.47 30.15
C ILE A 1018 11.05 34.09 31.21
N TYR A 1019 10.94 34.73 32.37
CA TYR A 1019 11.66 34.32 33.57
C TYR A 1019 10.74 33.46 34.45
N LEU A 1020 11.24 32.31 34.87
CA LEU A 1020 10.58 31.45 35.87
C LEU A 1020 11.23 31.74 37.23
N ASP A 1021 10.42 32.15 38.20
CA ASP A 1021 10.92 32.35 39.56
C ASP A 1021 11.10 31.01 40.32
N ASN A 1022 11.55 31.11 41.58
CA ASN A 1022 11.80 29.93 42.41
C ASN A 1022 10.52 29.15 42.78
N GLU A 1023 9.35 29.76 42.61
CA GLU A 1023 8.04 29.15 42.86
C GLU A 1023 7.45 28.56 41.56
N GLY A 1024 8.09 28.79 40.42
CA GLY A 1024 7.66 28.34 39.09
C GLY A 1024 6.67 29.29 38.42
N GLU A 1025 6.46 30.49 38.97
CA GLU A 1025 5.60 31.51 38.37
C GLU A 1025 6.32 32.17 37.18
N ARG A 1026 5.57 32.42 36.10
CA ARG A 1026 6.08 33.01 34.86
C ARG A 1026 6.02 34.54 34.92
N ILE A 1027 7.14 35.19 34.65
CA ILE A 1027 7.25 36.65 34.53
C ILE A 1027 7.63 36.99 33.09
N PHE A 1028 6.68 37.58 32.35
CA PHE A 1028 6.80 37.86 30.92
C PHE A 1028 7.65 39.08 30.58
N GLY A 1029 8.37 38.99 29.46
CA GLY A 1029 9.26 40.01 28.92
C GLY A 1029 10.56 40.22 29.72
N VAL A 1030 10.93 39.28 30.59
CA VAL A 1030 12.05 39.44 31.55
C VAL A 1030 13.11 38.38 31.31
N ARG A 1031 14.38 38.81 31.35
CA ARG A 1031 15.55 37.93 31.24
C ARG A 1031 16.52 38.12 32.41
N GLU A 1032 17.08 37.02 32.92
CA GLU A 1032 18.14 37.03 33.92
C GLU A 1032 19.49 37.39 33.27
N ALA A 1033 20.28 38.24 33.94
CA ALA A 1033 21.63 38.59 33.56
C ALA A 1033 22.58 38.46 34.76
N LYS A 1034 23.61 37.61 34.62
CA LYS A 1034 24.66 37.44 35.64
C LYS A 1034 25.88 38.26 35.27
N VAL A 1035 26.27 39.15 36.18
CA VAL A 1035 27.48 39.97 36.07
C VAL A 1035 28.53 39.38 37.00
N ASN A 1036 29.64 38.94 36.43
CA ASN A 1036 30.75 38.32 37.17
C ASN A 1036 31.80 39.33 37.61
#